data_AF-A0AAV2T5K4-F1
#
_entry.id   AF-A0AAV2T5K4-F1
#
_cell.length_a   1.000
_cell.length_b   1.000
_cell.length_c   1.000
_cell.angle_alpha   90.00
_cell.angle_beta   90.00
_cell.angle_gamma   90.00
#
_symmetry.space_group_name_H-M   'P 1'
#
loop_
_entity.id
_entity.type
_entity.pdbx_description
1 polymer ?
#
loop_
_entity_poly.entity_id
_entity_poly.type
_entity_poly.pdbx_seq_one_letter_code
_entity_poly.pdbx_strand_id
1 'polypeptide(L)'
;MTRRSVYSFLHCILTLAFIRGWRFRRRVIILGLLILAVMSYALFFVLPSQIKVGVTEDTVFSFPSFPPNSSDQLEFSCMSHKLNTVRGGVLSKGRYKRTFVDCTDTVIVFTVDGLSSGVLGVLTRMFIPYLTINVGRTDFFRTLGYFLSDTNKCVRIIVFEDFASYTGLSQNERGILDNYCRANNVGVIGFLNDGYAFTTEPGSLVNVGNLPLFLHILSDAPSGMYTAKESPVLRVTKSGRYQPGGLKSASVHSKRKQTKGYMTTLVPDSSHYAYFAPLLFTNVGENSQYAETPELQSCVTESEDDQEDLSGNFVYQSLAVEDTGQWDEIHRVLFANCFDSLWINLLVFIDAVVYLSGGRFHLSPPSTVPFTERASELMNNIVVERAVTNLDLARWILVDVDDVFMHGSGVNFTVEDAEAMFAMQTNWRQQIPGFTFNLGFCGQFFERSNGTERLGYEAILAHRSDFWWFDHIWNHYQPHILNETTLMELMEKSKQFAAVLPRQTCGVYSRFVRFSDMTDAHIRIPEMVLGGSLFQKVVLNPISVFMTHLTNYKGDRLALYVFDGLFRFIQAWTNLELFTAKPSDLAELYEERFVSAGARDPPLQTDPCRDSHSRALWPSTVPCGQNAYPSIVIVGPQKTGSTALLHFLRLHPSLKANRYQYGSTFEELQFFSSDSLYSQGVIWYVNQFEHSSSSKSSLNFEKSANYFDHPKAPVRLHALMPHAQLIVLLRNPVDRAYSWYQHALAHHDIAAQLISFSDLLQFGGDISHQALLDLIQPDQFETNKVDSNNKTAIEQIAIAVRHLYHRCVDPGFYAQHLQNWLRYFPAAQILPVNAESLRIDPVIVLDVVQDFLNLNRKVNYSAYLEFDERKKFFCLRPGFSFPRWPDSHLPNQRCLGISKGRIYEPLDRTRFVPRLMHLRWGYSNEDLRRLLGATPIWRWWMNKMGTEYPDWL
;
A
#
# COMPACT_ATOMS: atom_id res chain seq x y z
N MET A 1 -44.10 -15.28 -38.97
CA MET A 1 -45.45 -15.74 -38.60
C MET A 1 -45.34 -16.60 -37.34
N THR A 2 -45.32 -16.00 -36.15
CA THR A 2 -46.44 -15.59 -35.27
C THR A 2 -46.82 -16.64 -34.22
N ARG A 3 -46.43 -16.31 -32.98
CA ARG A 3 -47.06 -16.61 -31.68
C ARG A 3 -48.51 -17.12 -31.79
N ARG A 4 -48.73 -18.43 -31.63
CA ARG A 4 -49.98 -19.05 -31.13
C ARG A 4 -49.78 -20.57 -31.01
N SER A 5 -49.14 -21.04 -29.92
CA SER A 5 -49.18 -22.47 -29.55
C SER A 5 -48.65 -22.82 -28.14
N VAL A 6 -47.94 -21.92 -27.44
CA VAL A 6 -47.32 -22.30 -26.15
C VAL A 6 -48.30 -22.33 -24.96
N TYR A 7 -49.46 -21.67 -25.05
CA TYR A 7 -50.43 -21.59 -23.95
C TYR A 7 -51.41 -22.77 -23.82
N SER A 8 -51.42 -23.72 -24.76
CA SER A 8 -52.34 -24.87 -24.69
C SER A 8 -51.70 -26.16 -24.16
N PHE A 9 -50.37 -26.20 -23.98
CA PHE A 9 -49.68 -27.41 -23.51
C PHE A 9 -49.38 -27.37 -21.99
N LEU A 10 -49.30 -26.17 -21.41
CA LEU A 10 -49.01 -26.00 -19.97
C LEU A 10 -50.23 -26.27 -19.07
N HIS A 11 -51.45 -26.20 -19.59
CA HIS A 11 -52.66 -26.40 -18.79
C HIS A 11 -53.08 -27.88 -18.66
N CYS A 12 -52.53 -28.78 -19.47
CA CYS A 12 -52.86 -30.21 -19.43
C CYS A 12 -51.94 -31.01 -18.49
N ILE A 13 -50.73 -30.51 -18.20
CA ILE A 13 -49.76 -31.21 -17.32
C ILE A 13 -49.99 -30.87 -15.84
N LEU A 14 -50.57 -29.71 -15.53
CA LEU A 14 -50.74 -29.25 -14.14
C LEU A 14 -51.98 -29.84 -13.43
N THR A 15 -52.90 -30.51 -14.13
CA THR A 15 -54.16 -31.00 -13.54
C THR A 15 -54.15 -32.49 -13.17
N LEU A 16 -53.09 -33.25 -13.50
CA LEU A 16 -52.97 -34.68 -13.18
C LEU A 16 -51.90 -35.01 -12.12
N ALA A 17 -51.31 -34.00 -11.46
CA ALA A 17 -50.24 -34.19 -10.50
C ALA A 17 -50.67 -34.04 -9.01
N PHE A 18 -51.95 -34.26 -8.70
CA PHE A 18 -52.40 -34.43 -7.31
C PHE A 18 -52.70 -35.91 -7.05
N ILE A 19 -52.02 -36.46 -6.04
CA ILE A 19 -52.27 -37.72 -5.30
C ILE A 19 -51.36 -38.93 -5.68
N ARG A 20 -50.53 -39.27 -4.68
CA ARG A 20 -49.83 -40.55 -4.37
C ARG A 20 -48.53 -40.92 -5.13
N GLY A 21 -47.42 -40.95 -4.37
CA GLY A 21 -46.25 -41.79 -4.69
C GLY A 21 -44.86 -41.14 -4.56
N TRP A 22 -44.52 -40.55 -3.41
CA TRP A 22 -43.26 -39.81 -3.20
C TRP A 22 -41.96 -40.65 -3.21
N ARG A 23 -42.03 -41.98 -3.35
CA ARG A 23 -40.84 -42.87 -3.37
C ARG A 23 -40.32 -43.24 -4.77
N PHE A 24 -41.11 -43.08 -5.83
CA PHE A 24 -40.67 -43.39 -7.20
C PHE A 24 -39.92 -42.21 -7.86
N ARG A 25 -40.22 -40.97 -7.46
CA ARG A 25 -39.64 -39.75 -8.06
C ARG A 25 -38.15 -39.54 -7.80
N ARG A 26 -37.61 -39.99 -6.66
CA ARG A 26 -36.16 -39.85 -6.38
C ARG A 26 -35.29 -40.68 -7.31
N ARG A 27 -35.71 -41.90 -7.66
CA ARG A 27 -34.92 -42.79 -8.53
C ARG A 27 -34.93 -42.33 -9.99
N VAL A 28 -36.05 -41.81 -10.48
CA VAL A 28 -36.15 -41.30 -11.87
C VAL A 28 -35.38 -39.99 -12.04
N ILE A 29 -35.40 -39.09 -11.04
CA ILE A 29 -34.64 -37.83 -11.10
C ILE A 29 -33.12 -38.10 -11.00
N ILE A 30 -32.69 -39.01 -10.13
CA ILE A 30 -31.27 -39.37 -10.02
C ILE A 30 -30.78 -40.06 -11.29
N LEU A 31 -31.58 -40.94 -11.89
CA LEU A 31 -31.24 -41.59 -13.17
C LEU A 31 -31.20 -40.58 -14.33
N GLY A 32 -32.13 -39.62 -14.37
CA GLY A 32 -32.14 -38.54 -15.35
C GLY A 32 -30.93 -37.61 -15.24
N LEU A 33 -30.50 -37.27 -14.03
CA LEU A 33 -29.30 -36.46 -13.79
C LEU A 33 -28.01 -37.22 -14.14
N LEU A 34 -27.95 -38.54 -13.91
CA LEU A 34 -26.84 -39.39 -14.33
C LEU A 34 -26.75 -39.51 -15.85
N ILE A 35 -27.88 -39.65 -16.55
CA ILE A 35 -27.92 -39.70 -18.01
C ILE A 35 -27.50 -38.34 -18.61
N LEU A 36 -27.95 -37.22 -18.02
CA LEU A 36 -27.50 -35.89 -18.44
C LEU A 36 -26.00 -35.66 -18.21
N ALA A 37 -25.45 -36.15 -17.10
CA ALA A 37 -24.01 -36.08 -16.83
C ALA A 37 -23.19 -36.92 -17.84
N VAL A 38 -23.66 -38.13 -18.18
CA VAL A 38 -23.02 -39.00 -19.17
C VAL A 38 -23.14 -38.43 -20.59
N MET A 39 -24.28 -37.82 -20.94
CA MET A 39 -24.47 -37.17 -22.24
C MET A 39 -23.64 -35.88 -22.38
N SER A 40 -23.49 -35.09 -21.31
CA SER A 40 -22.56 -33.95 -21.29
C SER A 40 -21.10 -34.40 -21.38
N TYR A 41 -20.74 -35.54 -20.79
CA TYR A 41 -19.40 -36.12 -20.89
C TYR A 41 -19.12 -36.68 -22.30
N ALA A 42 -20.13 -37.27 -22.95
CA ALA A 42 -20.03 -37.81 -24.31
C ALA A 42 -20.00 -36.71 -25.39
N LEU A 43 -20.73 -35.60 -25.22
CA LEU A 43 -20.65 -34.45 -26.13
C LEU A 43 -19.31 -33.69 -26.06
N PHE A 44 -18.56 -33.82 -24.96
CA PHE A 44 -17.22 -33.24 -24.85
C PHE A 44 -16.14 -34.04 -25.59
N PHE A 45 -16.40 -35.31 -25.94
CA PHE A 45 -15.41 -36.20 -26.56
C PHE A 45 -15.65 -36.50 -28.04
N VAL A 46 -16.65 -35.88 -28.68
CA VAL A 46 -16.90 -36.04 -30.12
C VAL A 46 -17.00 -34.67 -30.80
N LEU A 47 -15.87 -33.96 -30.82
CA LEU A 47 -15.57 -32.98 -31.86
C LEU A 47 -14.17 -33.33 -32.40
N PRO A 48 -13.98 -33.43 -33.73
CA PRO A 48 -12.70 -33.78 -34.29
C PRO A 48 -11.70 -32.65 -34.02
N SER A 49 -10.68 -32.95 -33.23
CA SER A 49 -9.42 -32.24 -33.15
C SER A 49 -8.69 -32.36 -34.49
N GLN A 50 -9.07 -31.55 -35.47
CA GLN A 50 -8.29 -31.24 -36.67
C GLN A 50 -8.43 -29.74 -36.98
N ILE A 51 -8.06 -28.89 -36.02
CA ILE A 51 -7.24 -27.75 -36.37
C ILE A 51 -5.86 -28.08 -35.83
N LYS A 52 -5.11 -28.87 -36.62
CA LYS A 52 -3.66 -28.78 -36.55
C LYS A 52 -3.34 -27.37 -37.03
N VAL A 53 -3.26 -26.42 -36.11
CA VAL A 53 -2.36 -25.29 -36.32
C VAL A 53 -1.00 -25.95 -36.35
N GLY A 54 -0.49 -26.18 -37.56
CA GLY A 54 0.90 -26.53 -37.76
C GLY A 54 1.72 -25.34 -37.27
N VAL A 55 2.08 -25.37 -35.99
CA VAL A 55 3.22 -24.60 -35.50
C VAL A 55 4.42 -25.33 -36.07
N THR A 56 4.82 -24.92 -37.27
CA THR A 56 6.15 -25.23 -37.80
C THR A 56 7.17 -24.72 -36.78
N GLU A 57 8.23 -25.49 -36.54
CA GLU A 57 9.32 -25.23 -35.57
C GLU A 57 10.07 -23.89 -35.79
N ASP A 58 9.67 -23.08 -36.78
CA ASP A 58 10.32 -21.84 -37.18
C ASP A 58 9.50 -20.55 -36.93
N THR A 59 8.36 -20.58 -36.22
CA THR A 59 7.72 -19.32 -35.80
C THR A 59 8.54 -18.66 -34.71
N VAL A 60 9.51 -17.83 -35.11
CA VAL A 60 10.24 -16.92 -34.24
C VAL A 60 9.22 -15.93 -33.67
N PHE A 61 8.70 -16.22 -32.48
CA PHE A 61 7.97 -15.24 -31.70
C PHE A 61 8.93 -14.09 -31.42
N SER A 62 8.71 -12.96 -32.08
CA SER A 62 9.42 -11.72 -31.83
C SER A 62 8.42 -10.75 -31.20
N PHE A 63 8.87 -9.98 -30.23
CA PHE A 63 8.12 -8.80 -29.83
C PHE A 63 8.00 -7.87 -31.05
N PRO A 64 6.93 -7.05 -31.14
CA PRO A 64 6.86 -6.02 -32.16
C PRO A 64 8.19 -5.27 -32.21
N SER A 65 8.77 -5.13 -33.40
CA SER A 65 9.98 -4.34 -33.57
C SER A 65 9.66 -2.91 -33.14
N PHE A 66 10.26 -2.47 -32.03
CA PHE A 66 10.26 -1.05 -31.70
C PHE A 66 11.12 -0.38 -32.77
N PRO A 67 10.59 0.59 -33.53
CA PRO A 67 11.35 1.21 -34.61
C PRO A 67 12.68 1.71 -34.04
N PRO A 68 13.81 1.15 -34.50
CA PRO A 68 15.12 1.52 -33.99
C PRO A 68 15.43 2.88 -34.59
N ASN A 69 15.19 3.97 -33.84
CA ASN A 69 15.48 5.34 -34.29
C ASN A 69 15.23 5.48 -35.80
N SER A 70 14.02 5.19 -36.28
CA SER A 70 13.75 5.41 -37.71
C SER A 70 14.05 6.88 -37.95
N SER A 71 15.07 7.10 -38.76
CA SER A 71 15.61 8.37 -39.19
C SER A 71 14.58 9.28 -39.84
N ASP A 72 13.39 8.75 -40.13
CA ASP A 72 12.19 9.48 -40.52
C ASP A 72 11.51 10.05 -39.27
N GLN A 73 12.26 10.81 -38.48
CA GLN A 73 11.70 11.58 -37.37
C GLN A 73 10.77 12.61 -37.99
N LEU A 74 9.46 12.45 -37.80
CA LEU A 74 8.54 13.58 -37.91
C LEU A 74 9.09 14.70 -37.00
N GLU A 75 9.70 15.72 -37.60
CA GLU A 75 10.22 16.88 -36.88
C GLU A 75 9.06 17.76 -36.44
N PHE A 76 8.43 17.39 -35.32
CA PHE A 76 7.45 18.24 -34.68
C PHE A 76 8.17 19.36 -33.91
N SER A 77 8.43 20.47 -34.60
CA SER A 77 8.95 21.71 -34.01
C SER A 77 7.79 22.56 -33.51
N CYS A 78 7.37 22.34 -32.27
CA CYS A 78 6.41 23.25 -31.66
C CYS A 78 7.07 24.61 -31.36
N MET A 79 6.43 25.72 -31.73
CA MET A 79 6.85 27.06 -31.30
C MET A 79 6.91 27.24 -29.78
N SER A 80 6.21 26.41 -28.98
CA SER A 80 6.34 26.41 -27.52
C SER A 80 7.64 25.76 -27.00
N HIS A 81 8.36 24.96 -27.80
CA HIS A 81 9.75 24.57 -27.49
C HIS A 81 10.72 25.76 -27.60
N LYS A 82 10.33 26.84 -28.30
CA LYS A 82 11.02 28.13 -28.34
C LYS A 82 10.52 29.11 -27.28
N LEU A 83 9.87 28.64 -26.20
CA LEU A 83 9.99 29.36 -24.93
C LEU A 83 11.49 29.41 -24.68
N ASN A 84 12.11 30.55 -25.04
CA ASN A 84 13.53 30.79 -24.86
C ASN A 84 13.88 30.18 -23.54
N THR A 85 14.69 29.11 -23.60
CA THR A 85 15.48 28.62 -22.49
C THR A 85 15.61 29.77 -21.53
N VAL A 86 14.90 29.70 -20.40
CA VAL A 86 15.28 30.48 -19.23
C VAL A 86 16.65 29.91 -18.92
N ARG A 87 17.65 30.46 -19.63
CA ARG A 87 19.05 30.14 -19.53
C ARG A 87 19.31 30.21 -18.06
N GLY A 88 19.69 29.08 -17.49
CA GLY A 88 20.45 29.07 -16.25
C GLY A 88 19.86 29.98 -15.18
N GLY A 89 18.59 29.79 -14.87
CA GLY A 89 18.28 29.60 -13.47
C GLY A 89 18.72 28.18 -13.10
N VAL A 90 20.03 27.87 -13.01
CA VAL A 90 20.58 27.50 -11.70
C VAL A 90 19.63 28.10 -10.69
N LEU A 91 18.79 27.29 -10.04
CA LEU A 91 18.06 27.65 -8.82
C LEU A 91 18.91 28.71 -8.19
N SER A 92 18.53 29.99 -8.36
CA SER A 92 19.50 31.01 -8.05
C SER A 92 19.85 30.67 -6.62
N LYS A 93 21.14 30.60 -6.32
CA LYS A 93 21.61 30.82 -4.97
C LYS A 93 21.22 32.28 -4.62
N GLY A 94 19.95 32.65 -4.79
CA GLY A 94 19.27 33.65 -4.04
C GLY A 94 19.55 33.22 -2.62
N ARG A 95 20.52 33.93 -2.05
CA ARG A 95 20.77 34.02 -0.62
C ARG A 95 19.48 34.53 0.03
N TYR A 96 18.43 33.75 0.02
CA TYR A 96 17.47 33.79 1.09
C TYR A 96 18.21 33.17 2.26
N LYS A 97 18.74 34.03 3.12
CA LYS A 97 18.87 33.74 4.54
C LYS A 97 17.47 33.38 5.05
N ARG A 98 16.99 32.18 4.75
CA ARG A 98 15.90 31.57 5.49
C ARG A 98 16.57 30.77 6.58
N THR A 99 16.37 31.20 7.81
CA THR A 99 16.51 30.37 9.00
C THR A 99 16.08 28.94 8.64
N PHE A 100 17.00 27.99 8.79
CA PHE A 100 16.72 26.58 8.58
C PHE A 100 15.57 26.20 9.52
N VAL A 101 14.38 26.02 8.97
CA VAL A 101 13.31 25.31 9.65
C VAL A 101 13.56 23.84 9.29
N ASP A 102 13.93 23.04 10.28
CA ASP A 102 14.00 21.58 10.13
C ASP A 102 12.56 21.06 9.98
N CYS A 103 12.11 20.92 8.74
CA CYS A 103 10.80 20.38 8.39
C CYS A 103 10.95 19.24 7.38
N THR A 104 10.04 18.26 7.44
CA THR A 104 10.03 17.14 6.50
C THR A 104 9.34 17.54 5.20
N ASP A 105 10.02 17.41 4.06
CA ASP A 105 9.44 17.63 2.73
C ASP A 105 8.31 16.62 2.48
N THR A 106 7.11 17.12 2.14
CA THR A 106 5.88 16.31 2.08
C THR A 106 5.06 16.61 0.83
N VAL A 107 4.44 15.57 0.26
CA VAL A 107 3.42 15.68 -0.79
C VAL A 107 2.02 15.63 -0.18
N ILE A 108 1.12 16.49 -0.62
CA ILE A 108 -0.31 16.37 -0.30
C ILE A 108 -1.02 15.73 -1.49
N VAL A 109 -1.80 14.68 -1.23
CA VAL A 109 -2.58 13.99 -2.26
C VAL A 109 -4.06 14.13 -1.92
N PHE A 110 -4.80 14.79 -2.80
CA PHE A 110 -6.24 14.89 -2.76
C PHE A 110 -6.87 13.72 -3.49
N THR A 111 -7.69 12.96 -2.77
CA THR A 111 -8.34 11.74 -3.27
C THR A 111 -9.85 11.87 -3.20
N VAL A 112 -10.54 11.25 -4.16
CA VAL A 112 -11.99 11.14 -4.19
C VAL A 112 -12.37 9.73 -3.76
N ASP A 113 -13.27 9.62 -2.76
CA ASP A 113 -13.75 8.34 -2.20
C ASP A 113 -12.71 7.42 -1.54
N GLY A 114 -11.47 7.88 -1.35
CA GLY A 114 -10.45 7.23 -0.52
C GLY A 114 -9.94 5.87 -1.05
N LEU A 115 -10.10 5.60 -2.35
CA LEU A 115 -9.83 4.28 -2.95
C LEU A 115 -8.94 4.28 -4.19
N SER A 116 -8.32 5.38 -4.61
CA SER A 116 -7.30 5.31 -5.68
C SER A 116 -5.94 4.89 -5.11
N SER A 117 -5.40 3.79 -5.66
CA SER A 117 -4.20 3.10 -5.20
C SER A 117 -2.94 3.39 -6.02
N GLY A 118 -3.08 4.02 -7.20
CA GLY A 118 -2.01 4.20 -8.18
C GLY A 118 -0.97 5.22 -7.73
N VAL A 119 -1.37 6.50 -7.60
CA VAL A 119 -0.50 7.61 -7.17
C VAL A 119 0.17 7.33 -5.83
N LEU A 120 -0.62 6.93 -4.83
CA LEU A 120 -0.10 6.60 -3.49
C LEU A 120 0.88 5.41 -3.54
N GLY A 121 0.61 4.42 -4.40
CA GLY A 121 1.47 3.28 -4.62
C GLY A 121 2.84 3.65 -5.21
N VAL A 122 2.91 4.68 -6.05
CA VAL A 122 4.17 5.22 -6.58
C VAL A 122 4.93 5.98 -5.50
N LEU A 123 4.28 6.95 -4.83
CA LEU A 123 4.91 7.75 -3.78
C LEU A 123 5.47 6.89 -2.64
N THR A 124 4.75 5.83 -2.26
CA THR A 124 5.19 4.86 -1.26
C THR A 124 6.48 4.13 -1.68
N ARG A 125 6.56 3.69 -2.95
CA ARG A 125 7.75 2.98 -3.47
C ARG A 125 8.96 3.89 -3.68
N MET A 126 8.70 5.18 -3.91
CA MET A 126 9.73 6.22 -3.98
C MET A 126 10.16 6.75 -2.60
N PHE A 127 9.57 6.23 -1.50
CA PHE A 127 9.82 6.71 -0.13
C PHE A 127 9.54 8.22 0.05
N ILE A 128 8.60 8.76 -0.73
CA ILE A 128 8.21 10.16 -0.63
C ILE A 128 7.17 10.29 0.47
N PRO A 129 7.40 11.09 1.54
CA PRO A 129 6.40 11.32 2.56
C PRO A 129 5.17 11.99 1.94
N TYR A 130 3.99 11.42 2.18
CA TYR A 130 2.76 11.99 1.70
C TYR A 130 1.65 12.01 2.75
N LEU A 131 0.70 12.90 2.54
CA LEU A 131 -0.53 13.02 3.32
C LEU A 131 -1.72 12.94 2.37
N THR A 132 -2.75 12.23 2.77
CA THR A 132 -3.95 12.05 1.97
C THR A 132 -5.09 12.89 2.52
N ILE A 133 -5.73 13.69 1.68
CA ILE A 133 -6.94 14.47 2.01
C ILE A 133 -8.09 13.94 1.15
N ASN A 134 -9.16 13.47 1.78
CA ASN A 134 -10.34 12.98 1.07
C ASN A 134 -11.37 14.11 0.94
N VAL A 135 -11.65 14.54 -0.29
CA VAL A 135 -12.49 15.71 -0.60
C VAL A 135 -13.99 15.46 -0.30
N GLY A 136 -14.44 14.20 -0.31
CA GLY A 136 -15.84 13.83 -0.07
C GLY A 136 -16.33 13.96 1.38
N ARG A 137 -15.45 14.37 2.31
CA ARG A 137 -15.78 14.69 3.71
C ARG A 137 -15.53 16.18 3.94
N THR A 138 -16.45 16.85 4.63
CA THR A 138 -16.61 18.31 4.85
C THR A 138 -15.44 19.06 5.52
N ASP A 139 -14.20 18.60 5.38
CA ASP A 139 -13.06 19.02 6.21
C ASP A 139 -11.89 19.65 5.43
N PHE A 140 -12.03 19.91 4.11
CA PHE A 140 -10.94 20.43 3.26
C PHE A 140 -10.12 21.56 3.89
N PHE A 141 -10.79 22.66 4.28
CA PHE A 141 -10.09 23.84 4.81
C PHE A 141 -9.63 23.69 6.26
N ARG A 142 -10.33 22.88 7.06
CA ARG A 142 -9.90 22.58 8.43
C ARG A 142 -8.61 21.78 8.43
N THR A 143 -8.55 20.78 7.55
CA THR A 143 -7.40 19.91 7.36
C THR A 143 -6.25 20.69 6.71
N LEU A 144 -6.51 21.47 5.66
CA LEU A 144 -5.51 22.35 5.05
C LEU A 144 -4.96 23.36 6.06
N GLY A 145 -5.83 24.03 6.84
CA GLY A 145 -5.43 24.99 7.87
C GLY A 145 -4.53 24.40 8.95
N TYR A 146 -4.81 23.18 9.42
CA TYR A 146 -3.90 22.45 10.33
C TYR A 146 -2.52 22.25 9.70
N PHE A 147 -2.45 21.84 8.43
CA PHE A 147 -1.18 21.62 7.75
C PHE A 147 -0.41 22.90 7.49
N LEU A 148 -1.09 23.98 7.10
CA LEU A 148 -0.47 25.29 6.93
C LEU A 148 0.08 25.85 8.25
N SER A 149 -0.42 25.37 9.40
CA SER A 149 0.06 25.72 10.73
C SER A 149 1.13 24.78 11.30
N ASP A 150 1.34 23.60 10.71
CA ASP A 150 2.30 22.59 11.21
C ASP A 150 3.72 22.93 10.75
N THR A 151 4.49 23.56 11.63
CA THR A 151 5.87 24.01 11.35
C THR A 151 6.86 22.87 11.06
N ASN A 152 6.49 21.62 11.36
CA ASN A 152 7.36 20.46 11.13
C ASN A 152 7.27 19.90 9.71
N LYS A 153 6.39 20.44 8.84
CA LYS A 153 6.20 19.91 7.47
C LYS A 153 6.35 21.00 6.43
N CYS A 154 7.04 20.66 5.35
CA CYS A 154 7.20 21.54 4.19
C CYS A 154 6.52 20.92 2.98
N VAL A 155 5.32 21.41 2.66
CA VAL A 155 4.58 20.96 1.48
C VAL A 155 5.34 21.40 0.22
N ARG A 156 5.65 20.45 -0.67
CA ARG A 156 6.37 20.71 -1.92
C ARG A 156 5.52 20.56 -3.16
N ILE A 157 4.63 19.56 -3.14
CA ILE A 157 3.76 19.23 -4.26
C ILE A 157 2.36 18.95 -3.74
N ILE A 158 1.37 19.37 -4.50
CA ILE A 158 -0.03 18.99 -4.31
C ILE A 158 -0.48 18.19 -5.52
N VAL A 159 -0.93 16.97 -5.28
CA VAL A 159 -1.46 16.08 -6.31
C VAL A 159 -2.97 15.98 -6.16
N PHE A 160 -3.70 16.20 -7.24
CA PHE A 160 -5.13 15.97 -7.33
C PHE A 160 -5.38 14.74 -8.21
N GLU A 161 -5.83 13.64 -7.61
CA GLU A 161 -6.26 12.45 -8.37
C GLU A 161 -7.47 12.74 -9.25
N ASP A 162 -8.28 13.73 -8.83
CA ASP A 162 -9.32 14.34 -9.65
C ASP A 162 -9.16 15.86 -9.55
N PHE A 163 -8.60 16.46 -10.60
CA PHE A 163 -8.36 17.90 -10.67
C PHE A 163 -9.66 18.70 -10.69
N ALA A 164 -10.81 18.08 -10.99
CA ALA A 164 -12.08 18.75 -10.86
C ALA A 164 -12.32 19.26 -9.43
N SER A 165 -11.84 18.53 -8.43
CA SER A 165 -11.94 18.93 -7.02
C SER A 165 -11.29 20.29 -6.74
N TYR A 166 -10.20 20.62 -7.43
CA TYR A 166 -9.57 21.94 -7.38
C TYR A 166 -10.38 22.98 -8.14
N THR A 167 -10.83 22.65 -9.36
CA THR A 167 -11.64 23.56 -10.19
C THR A 167 -13.07 23.80 -9.67
N GLY A 168 -13.54 22.96 -8.74
CA GLY A 168 -14.83 23.10 -8.06
C GLY A 168 -14.77 23.89 -6.75
N LEU A 169 -13.57 24.22 -6.24
CA LEU A 169 -13.42 25.08 -5.06
C LEU A 169 -14.03 26.47 -5.32
N SER A 170 -14.69 27.05 -4.30
CA SER A 170 -15.16 28.43 -4.40
C SER A 170 -14.00 29.41 -4.57
N GLN A 171 -14.28 30.63 -5.03
CA GLN A 171 -13.24 31.61 -5.34
C GLN A 171 -12.34 31.95 -4.12
N ASN A 172 -12.94 32.09 -2.94
CA ASN A 172 -12.19 32.37 -1.70
C ASN A 172 -11.30 31.19 -1.31
N GLU A 173 -11.87 29.99 -1.37
CA GLU A 173 -11.25 28.72 -1.04
C GLU A 173 -10.05 28.41 -1.95
N ARG A 174 -10.22 28.56 -3.26
CA ARG A 174 -9.12 28.44 -4.23
C ARG A 174 -8.07 29.53 -4.01
N GLY A 175 -8.50 30.77 -3.76
CA GLY A 175 -7.59 31.89 -3.50
C GLY A 175 -6.62 31.63 -2.34
N ILE A 176 -7.06 30.98 -1.26
CA ILE A 176 -6.19 30.59 -0.13
C ILE A 176 -5.11 29.60 -0.60
N LEU A 177 -5.52 28.57 -1.33
CA LEU A 177 -4.61 27.54 -1.83
C LEU A 177 -3.61 28.11 -2.85
N ASP A 178 -4.09 28.90 -3.80
CA ASP A 178 -3.26 29.52 -4.84
C ASP A 178 -2.25 30.49 -4.24
N ASN A 179 -2.67 31.31 -3.27
CA ASN A 179 -1.78 32.18 -2.51
C ASN A 179 -0.69 31.38 -1.81
N TYR A 180 -1.04 30.24 -1.21
CA TYR A 180 -0.06 29.38 -0.56
C TYR A 180 0.93 28.77 -1.57
N CYS A 181 0.44 28.29 -2.71
CA CYS A 181 1.28 27.72 -3.76
C CYS A 181 2.27 28.74 -4.30
N ARG A 182 1.83 29.96 -4.60
CA ARG A 182 2.70 31.07 -5.03
C ARG A 182 3.72 31.45 -3.96
N ALA A 183 3.28 31.66 -2.73
CA ALA A 183 4.16 32.11 -1.64
C ALA A 183 5.27 31.10 -1.29
N ASN A 184 5.01 29.80 -1.50
CA ASN A 184 5.91 28.72 -1.11
C ASN A 184 6.52 27.95 -2.29
N ASN A 185 6.22 28.36 -3.53
CA ASN A 185 6.64 27.69 -4.76
C ASN A 185 6.27 26.19 -4.77
N VAL A 186 4.99 25.90 -4.50
CA VAL A 186 4.46 24.53 -4.45
C VAL A 186 3.92 24.18 -5.83
N GLY A 187 4.44 23.10 -6.42
CA GLY A 187 3.97 22.59 -7.71
C GLY A 187 2.67 21.80 -7.60
N VAL A 188 1.89 21.77 -8.68
CA VAL A 188 0.61 21.05 -8.72
C VAL A 188 0.62 19.97 -9.80
N ILE A 189 0.13 18.77 -9.48
CA ILE A 189 -0.10 17.70 -10.44
C ILE A 189 -1.60 17.39 -10.45
N GLY A 190 -2.22 17.32 -11.62
CA GLY A 190 -3.66 17.09 -11.75
C GLY A 190 -4.02 16.08 -12.83
N PHE A 191 -4.95 15.18 -12.53
CA PHE A 191 -5.57 14.26 -13.50
C PHE A 191 -7.02 14.69 -13.73
N LEU A 192 -7.44 14.87 -14.99
CA LEU A 192 -8.69 15.56 -15.31
C LEU A 192 -9.91 14.65 -15.54
N ASN A 193 -9.75 13.35 -15.76
CA ASN A 193 -10.86 12.51 -16.25
C ASN A 193 -11.00 11.16 -15.54
N ASP A 194 -11.95 11.09 -14.59
CA ASP A 194 -12.71 9.87 -14.21
C ASP A 194 -13.92 10.09 -13.27
N GLY A 195 -14.64 11.22 -13.36
CA GLY A 195 -16.07 11.24 -13.00
C GLY A 195 -16.65 12.51 -12.35
N TYR A 196 -17.89 12.81 -12.77
CA TYR A 196 -18.87 13.73 -12.18
C TYR A 196 -18.84 15.21 -12.55
N ALA A 197 -17.67 15.84 -12.75
CA ALA A 197 -17.60 17.30 -12.92
C ALA A 197 -17.42 17.79 -14.36
N PHE A 198 -16.75 17.01 -15.20
CA PHE A 198 -16.65 17.26 -16.64
C PHE A 198 -17.72 16.43 -17.37
N THR A 199 -18.25 16.95 -18.48
CA THR A 199 -19.22 16.20 -19.30
C THR A 199 -18.63 14.86 -19.73
N THR A 200 -19.48 13.88 -20.05
CA THR A 200 -19.04 12.60 -20.63
C THR A 200 -19.48 12.45 -22.07
N GLU A 201 -19.98 13.53 -22.68
CA GLU A 201 -20.47 13.53 -24.05
C GLU A 201 -19.28 13.47 -25.02
N PRO A 202 -19.16 12.43 -25.87
CA PRO A 202 -18.12 12.36 -26.89
C PRO A 202 -18.26 13.52 -27.90
N GLY A 203 -17.12 14.05 -28.33
CA GLY A 203 -17.05 15.22 -29.22
C GLY A 203 -17.40 16.52 -28.51
N SER A 204 -17.08 16.66 -27.22
CA SER A 204 -17.32 17.89 -26.47
C SER A 204 -16.00 18.50 -25.99
N LEU A 205 -16.01 19.83 -25.85
CA LEU A 205 -14.89 20.62 -25.36
C LEU A 205 -15.33 21.33 -24.07
N VAL A 206 -14.59 21.13 -22.98
CA VAL A 206 -14.94 21.69 -21.66
C VAL A 206 -13.79 22.51 -21.11
N ASN A 207 -14.09 23.68 -20.56
CA ASN A 207 -13.08 24.51 -19.93
C ASN A 207 -12.53 23.87 -18.63
N VAL A 208 -11.22 23.90 -18.43
CA VAL A 208 -10.56 23.41 -17.23
C VAL A 208 -10.58 24.50 -16.16
N GLY A 209 -11.73 24.64 -15.49
CA GLY A 209 -11.93 25.67 -14.47
C GLY A 209 -11.77 27.08 -15.05
N ASN A 210 -10.77 27.81 -14.55
CA ASN A 210 -10.45 29.18 -15.00
C ASN A 210 -9.12 29.25 -15.79
N LEU A 211 -8.52 28.10 -16.10
CA LEU A 211 -7.29 28.06 -16.90
C LEU A 211 -7.65 28.31 -18.37
N PRO A 212 -6.77 28.93 -19.17
CA PRO A 212 -6.95 29.06 -20.62
C PRO A 212 -6.63 27.72 -21.31
N LEU A 213 -7.30 26.65 -20.88
CA LEU A 213 -7.07 25.27 -21.27
C LEU A 213 -8.39 24.52 -21.33
N PHE A 214 -8.59 23.74 -22.38
CA PHE A 214 -9.78 22.95 -22.59
C PHE A 214 -9.47 21.45 -22.55
N LEU A 215 -10.42 20.67 -22.03
CA LEU A 215 -10.45 19.21 -22.11
C LEU A 215 -11.36 18.80 -23.26
N HIS A 216 -10.81 18.14 -24.27
CA HIS A 216 -11.54 17.61 -25.42
C HIS A 216 -11.81 16.12 -25.22
N ILE A 217 -13.08 15.72 -25.33
CA ILE A 217 -13.53 14.33 -25.22
C ILE A 217 -13.67 13.74 -26.60
N LEU A 218 -12.81 12.79 -26.94
CA LEU A 218 -12.73 12.25 -28.28
C LEU A 218 -13.89 11.29 -28.57
N SER A 219 -14.55 11.49 -29.72
CA SER A 219 -15.58 10.56 -30.20
C SER A 219 -15.00 9.21 -30.61
N ASP A 220 -13.80 9.24 -31.20
CA ASP A 220 -13.08 8.09 -31.71
C ASP A 220 -11.75 7.89 -30.97
N ALA A 221 -11.25 6.66 -30.99
CA ALA A 221 -9.96 6.34 -30.40
C ALA A 221 -8.83 7.01 -31.20
N PRO A 222 -7.96 7.82 -30.57
CA PRO A 222 -6.87 8.45 -31.27
C PRO A 222 -5.80 7.42 -31.66
N SER A 223 -4.95 7.79 -32.61
CA SER A 223 -3.91 6.93 -33.14
C SER A 223 -2.52 7.42 -32.75
N GLY A 224 -1.71 6.48 -32.30
CA GLY A 224 -0.34 6.68 -31.91
C GLY A 224 -0.14 7.53 -30.65
N MET A 225 1.04 7.46 -30.07
CA MET A 225 1.43 8.27 -28.92
C MET A 225 2.86 8.75 -29.08
N TYR A 226 3.10 10.02 -28.79
CA TYR A 226 4.38 10.68 -28.96
C TYR A 226 4.86 11.27 -27.64
N THR A 227 6.15 11.14 -27.34
CA THR A 227 6.81 11.90 -26.28
C THR A 227 7.49 13.14 -26.86
N ALA A 228 7.37 14.27 -26.17
CA ALA A 228 8.01 15.51 -26.60
C ALA A 228 9.54 15.35 -26.75
N LYS A 229 10.14 15.96 -27.79
CA LYS A 229 11.58 15.81 -28.13
C LYS A 229 12.50 16.58 -27.17
N GLU A 230 12.09 17.77 -26.77
CA GLU A 230 12.88 18.68 -25.93
C GLU A 230 12.04 19.20 -24.76
N SER A 231 11.78 18.33 -23.77
CA SER A 231 11.10 18.72 -22.53
C SER A 231 12.05 18.63 -21.34
N PRO A 232 12.17 19.70 -20.52
CA PRO A 232 12.96 19.65 -19.29
C PRO A 232 12.31 18.79 -18.20
N VAL A 233 11.03 18.45 -18.34
CA VAL A 233 10.28 17.60 -17.40
C VAL A 233 10.66 16.13 -17.58
N LEU A 234 10.78 15.65 -18.83
CA LEU A 234 11.01 14.24 -19.15
C LEU A 234 12.45 13.82 -18.80
N ARG A 235 12.64 13.24 -17.62
CA ARG A 235 13.94 12.80 -17.10
C ARG A 235 14.10 11.27 -17.15
N VAL A 236 13.13 10.54 -16.63
CA VAL A 236 13.00 9.08 -16.71
C VAL A 236 12.42 8.68 -18.05
N THR A 237 11.38 9.40 -18.50
CA THR A 237 10.77 9.15 -19.81
C THR A 237 11.73 9.57 -20.91
N LYS A 238 11.88 8.72 -21.92
CA LYS A 238 12.71 9.06 -23.08
C LYS A 238 11.94 10.00 -24.02
N SER A 239 12.57 11.10 -24.41
CA SER A 239 12.00 12.08 -25.33
C SER A 239 12.00 11.60 -26.78
N GLY A 240 11.14 12.19 -27.61
CA GLY A 240 11.10 11.96 -29.06
C GLY A 240 10.76 10.52 -29.48
N ARG A 241 9.89 9.83 -28.74
CA ARG A 241 9.49 8.44 -29.02
C ARG A 241 8.09 8.39 -29.59
N TYR A 242 7.87 7.44 -30.49
CA TYR A 242 6.58 7.20 -31.13
C TYR A 242 6.13 5.75 -30.89
N GLN A 243 4.92 5.59 -30.38
CA GLN A 243 4.21 4.32 -30.31
C GLN A 243 3.13 4.33 -31.40
N PRO A 244 3.17 3.44 -32.40
CA PRO A 244 2.12 3.33 -33.41
C PRO A 244 0.88 2.58 -32.88
N GLY A 245 -0.24 2.71 -33.60
CA GLY A 245 -1.49 1.97 -33.36
C GLY A 245 -2.55 2.76 -32.57
N GLY A 246 -3.79 2.25 -32.53
CA GLY A 246 -4.89 2.93 -31.82
C GLY A 246 -4.72 2.91 -30.30
N LEU A 247 -4.82 4.07 -29.66
CA LEU A 247 -4.83 4.19 -28.20
C LEU A 247 -6.23 3.89 -27.68
N LYS A 248 -6.31 2.90 -26.79
CA LYS A 248 -7.53 2.59 -26.05
C LYS A 248 -7.28 2.89 -24.58
N SER A 249 -8.20 3.60 -23.93
CA SER A 249 -8.18 3.72 -22.48
C SER A 249 -8.31 2.33 -21.88
N ALA A 250 -7.44 1.99 -20.91
CA ALA A 250 -7.61 0.78 -20.12
C ALA A 250 -9.01 0.80 -19.48
N SER A 251 -9.76 -0.30 -19.61
CA SER A 251 -11.07 -0.42 -18.96
C SER A 251 -10.86 -0.52 -17.46
N VAL A 252 -11.05 0.59 -16.74
CA VAL A 252 -10.94 0.62 -15.27
C VAL A 252 -11.93 -0.39 -14.71
N HIS A 253 -11.42 -1.48 -14.12
CA HIS A 253 -12.22 -2.45 -13.35
C HIS A 253 -12.62 -1.85 -11.99
N SER A 254 -13.24 -0.68 -12.04
CA SER A 254 -13.94 -0.12 -10.90
C SER A 254 -15.22 -0.92 -10.71
N LYS A 255 -15.53 -1.32 -9.47
CA LYS A 255 -16.85 -1.89 -9.11
C LYS A 255 -18.01 -0.89 -9.36
N ARG A 256 -17.73 0.31 -9.86
CA ARG A 256 -18.71 1.31 -10.28
C ARG A 256 -18.94 1.18 -11.79
N LYS A 257 -20.22 1.21 -12.18
CA LYS A 257 -20.78 1.09 -13.54
C LYS A 257 -19.77 1.35 -14.67
N GLN A 258 -19.65 0.39 -15.61
CA GLN A 258 -19.02 0.58 -16.92
C GLN A 258 -19.59 1.83 -17.62
N THR A 259 -18.96 2.99 -17.45
CA THR A 259 -19.04 4.08 -18.41
C THR A 259 -18.11 3.71 -19.56
N LYS A 260 -18.58 3.83 -20.81
CA LYS A 260 -17.67 3.78 -21.97
C LYS A 260 -16.67 4.92 -21.77
N GLY A 261 -15.43 4.60 -21.40
CA GLY A 261 -14.38 5.60 -21.18
C GLY A 261 -13.87 6.11 -22.52
N TYR A 262 -14.35 7.27 -22.94
CA TYR A 262 -13.79 8.00 -24.07
C TYR A 262 -12.41 8.54 -23.69
N MET A 263 -11.47 8.51 -24.64
CA MET A 263 -10.16 9.15 -24.45
C MET A 263 -10.32 10.67 -24.45
N THR A 264 -9.46 11.35 -23.71
CA THR A 264 -9.47 12.82 -23.62
C THR A 264 -8.11 13.39 -23.91
N THR A 265 -8.09 14.63 -24.40
CA THR A 265 -6.91 15.42 -24.73
C THR A 265 -7.05 16.85 -24.20
N LEU A 266 -5.93 17.55 -24.07
CA LEU A 266 -5.84 18.93 -23.62
C LEU A 266 -5.54 19.83 -24.83
N VAL A 267 -6.28 20.93 -24.91
CA VAL A 267 -6.20 21.92 -25.98
C VAL A 267 -6.09 23.30 -25.34
N PRO A 268 -4.91 23.96 -25.39
CA PRO A 268 -4.77 25.34 -24.94
C PRO A 268 -5.67 26.29 -25.72
N ASP A 269 -6.06 27.40 -25.10
CA ASP A 269 -6.64 28.51 -25.84
C ASP A 269 -5.61 29.08 -26.84
N SER A 270 -6.11 29.46 -28.00
CA SER A 270 -5.37 30.04 -29.13
C SER A 270 -4.49 31.24 -28.76
N SER A 271 -4.89 32.06 -27.79
CA SER A 271 -4.12 33.22 -27.33
C SER A 271 -3.10 32.89 -26.23
N HIS A 272 -3.10 31.66 -25.72
CA HIS A 272 -2.31 31.22 -24.56
C HIS A 272 -1.55 29.92 -24.81
N TYR A 273 -1.41 29.47 -26.05
CA TYR A 273 -0.70 28.22 -26.39
C TYR A 273 0.74 28.18 -25.84
N ALA A 274 1.40 29.33 -25.74
CA ALA A 274 2.76 29.44 -25.21
C ALA A 274 2.87 29.17 -23.70
N TYR A 275 1.75 29.07 -22.97
CA TYR A 275 1.76 28.84 -21.52
C TYR A 275 1.87 27.35 -21.18
N PHE A 276 1.46 26.50 -22.12
CA PHE A 276 1.38 25.06 -21.97
C PHE A 276 2.33 24.37 -22.96
N ALA A 277 3.30 23.61 -22.44
CA ALA A 277 4.19 22.81 -23.26
C ALA A 277 3.70 21.35 -23.28
N PRO A 278 3.52 20.72 -24.46
CA PRO A 278 3.12 19.32 -24.54
C PRO A 278 4.24 18.41 -23.99
N LEU A 279 3.85 17.42 -23.18
CA LEU A 279 4.74 16.35 -22.70
C LEU A 279 4.47 15.04 -23.45
N LEU A 280 3.18 14.76 -23.67
CA LEU A 280 2.66 13.63 -24.42
C LEU A 280 1.60 14.13 -25.39
N PHE A 281 1.55 13.58 -26.60
CA PHE A 281 0.53 13.93 -27.59
C PHE A 281 0.17 12.75 -28.50
N THR A 282 -0.96 12.86 -29.21
CA THR A 282 -1.55 11.80 -30.03
C THR A 282 -2.21 12.38 -31.28
N ASN A 283 -2.34 11.57 -32.34
CA ASN A 283 -3.04 11.95 -33.56
C ASN A 283 -4.54 11.66 -33.42
N VAL A 284 -5.37 12.69 -33.51
CA VAL A 284 -6.83 12.59 -33.36
C VAL A 284 -7.57 12.46 -34.71
N GLY A 285 -6.84 12.39 -35.83
CA GLY A 285 -7.38 12.19 -37.18
C GLY A 285 -7.78 13.50 -37.89
N GLU A 286 -8.25 13.36 -39.14
CA GLU A 286 -8.56 14.49 -40.04
C GLU A 286 -9.93 15.16 -39.76
N ASN A 287 -10.85 14.47 -39.04
CA ASN A 287 -12.27 14.85 -38.89
C ASN A 287 -12.67 15.22 -37.45
N SER A 288 -11.73 15.66 -36.61
CA SER A 288 -12.11 16.21 -35.31
C SER A 288 -12.84 17.54 -35.54
N GLN A 289 -14.15 17.60 -35.24
CA GLN A 289 -15.02 18.78 -35.44
C GLN A 289 -14.43 20.09 -34.87
N TYR A 290 -13.57 19.99 -33.85
CA TYR A 290 -12.92 21.13 -33.19
C TYR A 290 -11.49 21.39 -33.67
N ALA A 291 -10.96 20.62 -34.61
CA ALA A 291 -9.59 20.74 -35.09
C ALA A 291 -9.47 21.37 -36.49
N GLU A 292 -10.61 21.66 -37.13
CA GLU A 292 -10.69 22.35 -38.41
C GLU A 292 -10.24 23.83 -38.30
N THR A 293 -10.20 24.39 -37.10
CA THR A 293 -9.66 25.72 -36.80
C THR A 293 -8.18 25.60 -36.38
N PRO A 294 -7.23 26.25 -37.07
CA PRO A 294 -5.80 26.28 -36.71
C PRO A 294 -5.55 26.63 -35.23
N GLU A 295 -6.45 27.42 -34.64
CA GLU A 295 -6.46 27.87 -33.25
C GLU A 295 -6.64 26.77 -32.20
N LEU A 296 -7.10 25.57 -32.60
CA LEU A 296 -7.43 24.44 -31.72
C LEU A 296 -6.63 23.16 -32.06
N GLN A 297 -5.63 23.28 -32.92
CA GLN A 297 -4.64 22.24 -33.18
C GLN A 297 -3.56 22.30 -32.09
N SER A 298 -3.19 21.17 -31.47
CA SER A 298 -2.10 21.17 -30.50
C SER A 298 -0.79 21.30 -31.24
N CYS A 299 -0.25 22.51 -31.24
CA CYS A 299 1.17 22.84 -31.27
C CYS A 299 2.07 21.95 -32.18
N VAL A 300 1.59 21.63 -33.37
CA VAL A 300 2.35 20.97 -34.43
C VAL A 300 2.44 21.98 -35.58
N THR A 301 3.64 22.50 -35.81
CA THR A 301 3.96 23.26 -37.03
C THR A 301 5.09 22.53 -37.73
N GLU A 302 4.92 22.32 -39.04
CA GLU A 302 5.91 21.73 -39.94
C GLU A 302 7.23 22.51 -39.89
N SER A 303 8.36 21.81 -39.84
CA SER A 303 9.65 22.35 -40.28
C SER A 303 9.52 22.74 -41.76
N GLU A 304 9.96 23.95 -42.12
CA GLU A 304 9.91 24.44 -43.51
C GLU A 304 10.70 23.56 -44.52
N ASP A 305 11.50 22.60 -44.03
CA ASP A 305 12.38 21.74 -44.84
C ASP A 305 11.76 20.36 -45.23
N ASP A 306 10.60 19.96 -44.72
CA ASP A 306 10.01 18.62 -44.93
C ASP A 306 8.71 18.61 -45.78
N GLN A 307 8.59 19.54 -46.74
CA GLN A 307 7.36 19.75 -47.54
C GLN A 307 6.95 18.59 -48.49
N GLU A 308 7.73 17.52 -48.64
CA GLU A 308 7.48 16.54 -49.71
C GLU A 308 6.82 15.20 -49.30
N ASP A 309 6.62 14.87 -48.01
CA ASP A 309 6.16 13.50 -47.65
C ASP A 309 4.97 13.36 -46.68
N LEU A 310 4.28 14.44 -46.30
CA LEU A 310 3.07 14.38 -45.44
C LEU A 310 1.84 14.95 -46.15
N SER A 311 1.34 14.21 -47.14
CA SER A 311 0.14 14.55 -47.92
C SER A 311 -1.21 14.37 -47.17
N GLY A 312 -1.22 14.39 -45.83
CA GLY A 312 -2.44 14.21 -45.01
C GLY A 312 -2.57 15.25 -43.89
N ASN A 313 -3.77 15.85 -43.76
CA ASN A 313 -4.11 16.86 -42.73
C ASN A 313 -4.27 16.21 -41.33
N PHE A 314 -3.20 15.67 -40.75
CA PHE A 314 -3.25 15.03 -39.44
C PHE A 314 -3.27 16.04 -38.30
N VAL A 315 -4.26 15.93 -37.40
CA VAL A 315 -4.38 16.78 -36.21
C VAL A 315 -3.77 16.07 -35.00
N TYR A 316 -2.95 16.79 -34.25
CA TYR A 316 -2.41 16.31 -32.98
C TYR A 316 -3.00 17.06 -31.79
N GLN A 317 -3.16 16.36 -30.66
CA GLN A 317 -3.63 16.92 -29.37
C GLN A 317 -2.86 16.36 -28.18
N SER A 318 -2.72 17.16 -27.12
CA SER A 318 -1.91 16.80 -25.95
C SER A 318 -2.62 15.80 -25.03
N LEU A 319 -1.92 14.78 -24.56
CA LEU A 319 -2.37 13.86 -23.52
C LEU A 319 -1.91 14.30 -22.12
N ALA A 320 -0.79 15.03 -22.06
CA ALA A 320 -0.27 15.67 -20.85
C ALA A 320 0.49 16.95 -21.22
N VAL A 321 0.39 17.99 -20.38
CA VAL A 321 1.05 19.29 -20.59
C VAL A 321 1.76 19.75 -19.31
N GLU A 322 2.88 20.47 -19.50
CA GLU A 322 3.48 21.34 -18.49
C GLU A 322 2.83 22.72 -18.59
N ASP A 323 2.22 23.19 -17.51
CA ASP A 323 1.83 24.58 -17.31
C ASP A 323 2.97 25.30 -16.60
N THR A 324 3.59 26.25 -17.31
CA THR A 324 4.74 27.02 -16.80
C THR A 324 4.35 28.10 -15.80
N GLY A 325 3.05 28.25 -15.49
CA GLY A 325 2.54 29.22 -14.54
C GLY A 325 2.46 30.64 -15.10
N GLN A 326 2.53 30.86 -16.41
CA GLN A 326 2.46 32.19 -17.00
C GLN A 326 1.08 32.87 -16.80
N TRP A 327 0.02 32.09 -16.54
CA TRP A 327 -1.32 32.60 -16.29
C TRP A 327 -1.53 33.10 -14.85
N ASP A 328 -1.04 32.35 -13.86
CA ASP A 328 -1.36 32.57 -12.44
C ASP A 328 -0.20 32.27 -11.46
N GLU A 329 1.04 32.19 -11.97
CA GLU A 329 2.30 31.92 -11.26
C GLU A 329 2.37 30.57 -10.55
N ILE A 330 1.50 29.62 -10.89
CA ILE A 330 1.51 28.26 -10.33
C ILE A 330 1.97 27.28 -11.41
N HIS A 331 3.07 26.58 -11.14
CA HIS A 331 3.61 25.58 -12.05
C HIS A 331 2.85 24.27 -11.91
N ARG A 332 2.41 23.69 -13.03
CA ARG A 332 1.62 22.45 -13.01
C ARG A 332 2.07 21.44 -14.06
N VAL A 333 1.77 20.17 -13.79
CA VAL A 333 1.70 19.14 -14.84
C VAL A 333 0.29 18.55 -14.83
N LEU A 334 -0.38 18.62 -15.97
CA LEU A 334 -1.79 18.23 -16.10
C LEU A 334 -1.91 17.07 -17.09
N PHE A 335 -2.65 16.03 -16.67
CA PHE A 335 -2.93 14.83 -17.44
C PHE A 335 -4.39 14.84 -17.88
N ALA A 336 -4.64 14.69 -19.18
CA ALA A 336 -5.99 14.67 -19.71
C ALA A 336 -6.83 13.52 -19.12
N ASN A 337 -6.19 12.36 -18.90
CA ASN A 337 -6.82 11.13 -18.47
C ASN A 337 -6.40 10.74 -17.04
N CYS A 338 -7.13 9.82 -16.40
CA CYS A 338 -6.78 9.30 -15.09
C CYS A 338 -5.39 8.64 -15.06
N PHE A 339 -4.82 8.48 -13.87
CA PHE A 339 -3.47 7.93 -13.69
C PHE A 339 -3.29 6.55 -14.36
N ASP A 340 -4.25 5.64 -14.21
CA ASP A 340 -4.17 4.26 -14.71
C ASP A 340 -4.62 4.08 -16.19
N SER A 341 -4.99 5.17 -16.88
CA SER A 341 -5.55 5.10 -18.25
C SER A 341 -4.53 4.69 -19.32
N LEU A 342 -3.30 5.22 -19.22
CA LEU A 342 -2.18 4.98 -20.13
C LEU A 342 -0.96 4.56 -19.32
N TRP A 343 -0.26 3.53 -19.79
CA TRP A 343 0.93 3.00 -19.11
C TRP A 343 2.03 4.05 -18.92
N ILE A 344 2.15 5.01 -19.85
CA ILE A 344 3.20 6.04 -19.82
C ILE A 344 2.93 7.13 -18.77
N ASN A 345 1.69 7.29 -18.31
CA ASN A 345 1.35 8.26 -17.27
C ASN A 345 2.16 8.02 -16.00
N LEU A 346 2.49 6.75 -15.70
CA LEU A 346 3.40 6.41 -14.61
C LEU A 346 4.75 7.12 -14.75
N LEU A 347 5.38 7.06 -15.93
CA LEU A 347 6.70 7.66 -16.14
C LEU A 347 6.64 9.18 -16.04
N VAL A 348 5.66 9.79 -16.71
CA VAL A 348 5.51 11.24 -16.73
C VAL A 348 5.09 11.79 -15.37
N PHE A 349 4.34 11.01 -14.57
CA PHE A 349 4.03 11.37 -13.19
C PHE A 349 5.30 11.39 -12.31
N ILE A 350 6.13 10.36 -12.43
CA ILE A 350 7.41 10.27 -11.74
C ILE A 350 8.30 11.47 -12.11
N ASP A 351 8.36 11.81 -13.41
CA ASP A 351 9.07 12.97 -13.93
C ASP A 351 8.53 14.29 -13.36
N ALA A 352 7.21 14.48 -13.35
CA ALA A 352 6.56 15.65 -12.80
C ALA A 352 6.84 15.83 -11.30
N VAL A 353 6.81 14.74 -10.52
CA VAL A 353 7.14 14.78 -9.08
C VAL A 353 8.57 15.27 -8.86
N VAL A 354 9.53 14.74 -9.60
CA VAL A 354 10.93 15.15 -9.47
C VAL A 354 11.12 16.60 -9.91
N TYR A 355 10.58 16.95 -11.09
CA TYR A 355 10.71 18.27 -11.69
C TYR A 355 10.09 19.37 -10.81
N LEU A 356 8.81 19.23 -10.45
CA LEU A 356 8.08 20.24 -9.67
C LEU A 356 8.55 20.36 -8.23
N SER A 357 9.23 19.33 -7.69
CA SER A 357 9.85 19.41 -6.36
C SER A 357 11.07 20.35 -6.31
N GLY A 358 11.58 20.79 -7.47
CA GLY A 358 12.83 21.55 -7.55
C GLY A 358 14.06 20.75 -7.10
N GLY A 359 14.04 19.42 -7.31
CA GLY A 359 15.09 18.50 -6.91
C GLY A 359 15.09 18.13 -5.42
N ARG A 360 13.98 18.33 -4.71
CA ARG A 360 13.82 17.89 -3.30
C ARG A 360 13.45 16.41 -3.19
N PHE A 361 12.74 15.88 -4.17
CA PHE A 361 12.43 14.45 -4.25
C PHE A 361 13.31 13.76 -5.29
N HIS A 362 13.63 12.51 -5.01
CA HIS A 362 14.51 11.65 -5.78
C HIS A 362 13.79 10.37 -6.23
N LEU A 363 14.31 9.71 -7.25
CA LEU A 363 13.73 8.50 -7.83
C LEU A 363 14.16 7.23 -7.10
N SER A 364 15.34 7.30 -6.49
CA SER A 364 15.84 6.33 -5.52
C SER A 364 15.52 6.83 -4.10
N PRO A 365 15.55 5.95 -3.07
CA PRO A 365 15.40 6.36 -1.67
C PRO A 365 16.27 7.58 -1.35
N PRO A 366 15.83 8.52 -0.49
CA PRO A 366 16.34 9.88 -0.45
C PRO A 366 17.87 9.96 -0.29
N SER A 367 18.52 10.63 -1.23
CA SER A 367 19.94 11.05 -1.18
C SER A 367 20.23 12.08 -0.08
N THR A 368 19.20 12.54 0.65
CA THR A 368 19.36 13.41 1.82
C THR A 368 20.07 12.71 2.98
N VAL A 369 20.13 11.38 2.95
CA VAL A 369 21.12 10.62 3.72
C VAL A 369 22.32 10.44 2.80
N PRO A 370 23.49 11.02 3.14
CA PRO A 370 24.71 10.78 2.39
C PRO A 370 24.85 9.29 2.16
N PHE A 371 25.10 8.86 0.91
CA PHE A 371 25.60 7.52 0.68
C PHE A 371 26.77 7.32 1.64
N THR A 372 26.68 6.30 2.49
CA THR A 372 27.79 5.98 3.37
C THR A 372 29.02 5.74 2.50
N GLU A 373 30.21 5.99 3.03
CA GLU A 373 31.46 5.70 2.31
C GLU A 373 31.46 4.24 1.82
N ARG A 374 30.96 3.33 2.66
CA ARG A 374 30.77 1.90 2.33
C ARG A 374 29.85 1.68 1.12
N ALA A 375 28.69 2.32 1.05
CA ALA A 375 27.77 2.18 -0.09
C ALA A 375 28.39 2.72 -1.40
N SER A 376 29.16 3.82 -1.29
CA SER A 376 29.86 4.42 -2.42
C SER A 376 31.00 3.54 -2.93
N GLU A 377 31.78 2.96 -2.01
CA GLU A 377 32.82 1.97 -2.31
C GLU A 377 32.20 0.72 -2.95
N LEU A 378 31.10 0.20 -2.41
CA LEU A 378 30.39 -0.95 -2.94
C LEU A 378 29.92 -0.68 -4.37
N MET A 379 29.30 0.48 -4.63
CA MET A 379 28.86 0.89 -5.97
C MET A 379 30.04 1.04 -6.95
N ASN A 380 31.17 1.57 -6.50
CA ASN A 380 32.38 1.68 -7.32
C ASN A 380 33.01 0.31 -7.62
N ASN A 381 32.96 -0.63 -6.67
CA ASN A 381 33.52 -1.97 -6.80
C ASN A 381 32.63 -2.91 -7.63
N ILE A 382 31.31 -2.78 -7.51
CA ILE A 382 30.34 -3.52 -8.32
C ILE A 382 30.52 -3.17 -9.80
N VAL A 383 30.81 -1.90 -10.12
CA VAL A 383 30.89 -1.42 -11.50
C VAL A 383 32.34 -1.30 -11.96
N VAL A 384 32.97 -2.44 -12.21
CA VAL A 384 34.25 -2.48 -12.93
C VAL A 384 33.99 -1.99 -14.37
N GLU A 385 34.41 -0.74 -14.65
CA GLU A 385 34.51 -0.01 -15.95
C GLU A 385 33.54 1.17 -16.23
N ARG A 386 32.41 1.36 -15.54
CA ARG A 386 31.46 2.46 -15.88
C ARG A 386 30.97 3.24 -14.66
N ALA A 387 31.39 4.49 -14.50
CA ALA A 387 30.88 5.33 -13.41
C ALA A 387 29.36 5.54 -13.54
N VAL A 388 28.59 5.20 -12.50
CA VAL A 388 27.14 5.50 -12.46
C VAL A 388 26.98 7.02 -12.44
N THR A 389 26.42 7.58 -13.52
CA THR A 389 26.36 9.04 -13.69
C THR A 389 25.21 9.65 -12.88
N ASN A 390 24.13 8.89 -12.66
CA ASN A 390 22.97 9.33 -11.91
C ASN A 390 22.27 8.18 -11.17
N LEU A 391 22.37 8.17 -9.84
CA LEU A 391 21.79 7.14 -8.97
C LEU A 391 20.25 7.07 -9.02
N ASP A 392 19.59 8.15 -9.46
CA ASP A 392 18.14 8.18 -9.65
C ASP A 392 17.69 7.32 -10.84
N LEU A 393 18.54 7.18 -11.87
CA LEU A 393 18.25 6.43 -13.10
C LEU A 393 18.72 4.98 -13.05
N ALA A 394 19.57 4.61 -12.10
CA ALA A 394 20.09 3.26 -11.96
C ALA A 394 19.02 2.25 -11.52
N ARG A 395 18.96 1.09 -12.20
CA ARG A 395 18.15 -0.08 -11.84
C ARG A 395 18.99 -1.33 -11.85
N TRP A 396 19.04 -2.02 -10.72
CA TRP A 396 19.79 -3.26 -10.52
C TRP A 396 18.90 -4.47 -10.80
N ILE A 397 19.31 -5.30 -11.75
CA ILE A 397 18.58 -6.47 -12.22
C ILE A 397 19.39 -7.73 -11.92
N LEU A 398 18.74 -8.69 -11.28
CA LEU A 398 19.24 -10.05 -11.09
C LEU A 398 18.18 -11.02 -11.60
N VAL A 399 18.59 -12.01 -12.41
CA VAL A 399 17.73 -13.09 -12.86
C VAL A 399 18.22 -14.39 -12.21
N ASP A 400 17.46 -14.83 -11.21
CA ASP A 400 17.67 -16.09 -10.49
C ASP A 400 16.98 -17.22 -11.25
N VAL A 401 17.72 -18.28 -11.56
CA VAL A 401 17.24 -19.48 -12.23
C VAL A 401 17.35 -20.65 -11.26
N ASP A 402 16.24 -20.99 -10.60
CA ASP A 402 16.11 -22.13 -9.71
C ASP A 402 16.08 -23.45 -10.52
N ASP A 403 16.20 -24.58 -9.82
CA ASP A 403 16.05 -25.93 -10.39
C ASP A 403 17.07 -26.34 -11.47
N VAL A 404 18.28 -25.79 -11.45
CA VAL A 404 19.33 -26.25 -12.36
C VAL A 404 19.71 -27.69 -12.04
N PHE A 405 19.71 -28.54 -13.08
CA PHE A 405 19.85 -30.00 -13.06
C PHE A 405 18.60 -30.81 -12.69
N MET A 406 17.51 -30.18 -12.24
CA MET A 406 16.28 -30.88 -11.89
C MET A 406 15.59 -31.51 -13.12
N HIS A 407 15.10 -32.74 -12.96
CA HIS A 407 14.36 -33.49 -13.98
C HIS A 407 12.84 -33.42 -13.74
N GLY A 408 12.01 -33.60 -14.79
CA GLY A 408 10.58 -33.87 -14.62
C GLY A 408 9.59 -32.95 -15.36
N SER A 409 10.07 -32.02 -16.18
CA SER A 409 9.22 -31.07 -16.94
C SER A 409 8.60 -31.63 -18.23
N GLY A 410 8.90 -32.88 -18.61
CA GLY A 410 8.46 -33.45 -19.89
C GLY A 410 9.11 -32.83 -21.15
N VAL A 411 10.12 -31.97 -20.95
CA VAL A 411 10.98 -31.37 -21.98
C VAL A 411 12.41 -31.48 -21.47
N ASN A 412 13.31 -32.03 -22.28
CA ASN A 412 14.73 -32.15 -21.95
C ASN A 412 15.42 -30.80 -22.17
N PHE A 413 16.34 -30.43 -21.28
CA PHE A 413 17.24 -29.30 -21.51
C PHE A 413 18.34 -29.73 -22.47
N THR A 414 18.43 -29.11 -23.65
CA THR A 414 19.38 -29.54 -24.69
C THR A 414 20.64 -28.68 -24.74
N VAL A 415 21.59 -29.06 -25.59
CA VAL A 415 22.78 -28.24 -25.86
C VAL A 415 22.36 -26.90 -26.47
N GLU A 416 21.38 -26.90 -27.37
CA GLU A 416 20.89 -25.68 -28.01
C GLU A 416 20.27 -24.71 -26.99
N ASP A 417 19.62 -25.23 -25.94
CA ASP A 417 19.05 -24.40 -24.87
C ASP A 417 20.16 -23.75 -24.02
N ALA A 418 21.20 -24.51 -23.68
CA ALA A 418 22.38 -23.99 -22.97
C ALA A 418 23.10 -22.91 -23.80
N GLU A 419 23.33 -23.16 -25.08
CA GLU A 419 23.94 -22.20 -26.01
C GLU A 419 23.07 -20.94 -26.17
N ALA A 420 21.75 -21.09 -26.20
CA ALA A 420 20.85 -19.94 -26.28
C ALA A 420 20.88 -19.08 -25.02
N MET A 421 20.98 -19.68 -23.83
CA MET A 421 21.18 -18.94 -22.58
C MET A 421 22.50 -18.15 -22.61
N PHE A 422 23.59 -18.78 -23.05
CA PHE A 422 24.90 -18.12 -23.15
C PHE A 422 24.92 -17.00 -24.19
N ALA A 423 24.34 -17.24 -25.37
CA ALA A 423 24.21 -16.25 -26.43
C ALA A 423 23.36 -15.05 -25.99
N MET A 424 22.22 -15.29 -25.32
CA MET A 424 21.35 -14.23 -24.84
C MET A 424 22.00 -13.43 -23.71
N GLN A 425 22.69 -14.09 -22.78
CA GLN A 425 23.49 -13.41 -21.75
C GLN A 425 24.52 -12.46 -22.40
N THR A 426 25.22 -12.94 -23.43
CA THR A 426 26.20 -12.13 -24.18
C THR A 426 25.53 -10.95 -24.89
N ASN A 427 24.34 -11.13 -25.44
CA ASN A 427 23.56 -10.05 -26.04
C ASN A 427 23.10 -9.02 -24.99
N TRP A 428 22.57 -9.47 -23.86
CA TRP A 428 22.13 -8.57 -22.78
C TRP A 428 23.29 -7.81 -22.14
N ARG A 429 24.52 -8.34 -22.14
CA ARG A 429 25.73 -7.60 -21.71
C ARG A 429 25.95 -6.29 -22.48
N GLN A 430 25.38 -6.13 -23.67
CA GLN A 430 25.44 -4.88 -24.43
C GLN A 430 24.55 -3.77 -23.83
N GLN A 431 23.41 -4.15 -23.22
CA GLN A 431 22.45 -3.23 -22.62
C GLN A 431 22.62 -3.12 -21.09
N ILE A 432 23.03 -4.21 -20.46
CA ILE A 432 23.24 -4.38 -19.02
C ILE A 432 24.68 -4.86 -18.83
N PRO A 433 25.66 -3.95 -18.71
CA PRO A 433 27.07 -4.32 -18.60
C PRO A 433 27.30 -5.35 -17.50
N GLY A 434 28.06 -6.41 -17.83
CA GLY A 434 28.37 -7.48 -16.88
C GLY A 434 27.22 -8.44 -16.57
N PHE A 435 26.07 -8.34 -17.28
CA PHE A 435 24.92 -9.23 -17.06
C PHE A 435 25.35 -10.70 -16.93
N THR A 436 24.92 -11.32 -15.83
CA THR A 436 25.26 -12.70 -15.48
C THR A 436 24.05 -13.37 -14.83
N PHE A 437 23.58 -14.49 -15.38
CA PHE A 437 22.54 -15.29 -14.74
C PHE A 437 23.06 -15.90 -13.43
N ASN A 438 22.17 -15.98 -12.44
CA ASN A 438 22.46 -16.62 -11.16
C ASN A 438 21.72 -17.96 -11.09
N LEU A 439 22.48 -19.06 -11.06
CA LEU A 439 21.99 -20.42 -11.27
C LEU A 439 21.93 -21.21 -9.96
N GLY A 440 20.73 -21.60 -9.55
CA GLY A 440 20.46 -22.41 -8.37
C GLY A 440 20.51 -23.88 -8.71
N PHE A 441 21.52 -24.61 -8.22
CA PHE A 441 21.76 -26.00 -8.63
C PHE A 441 21.32 -27.04 -7.60
N CYS A 442 20.82 -28.19 -8.09
CA CYS A 442 20.47 -29.37 -7.31
C CYS A 442 21.31 -30.58 -7.75
N GLY A 443 22.50 -30.73 -7.14
CA GLY A 443 23.55 -31.62 -7.66
C GLY A 443 23.21 -33.12 -7.74
N GLN A 444 22.30 -33.65 -6.90
CA GLN A 444 21.90 -35.06 -6.98
C GLN A 444 21.27 -35.42 -8.34
N PHE A 445 20.57 -34.47 -8.95
CA PHE A 445 19.86 -34.73 -10.20
C PHE A 445 20.81 -34.75 -11.39
N PHE A 446 21.90 -33.97 -11.36
CA PHE A 446 22.95 -34.06 -12.35
C PHE A 446 23.55 -35.48 -12.43
N GLU A 447 23.83 -36.13 -11.29
CA GLU A 447 24.36 -37.50 -11.26
C GLU A 447 23.42 -38.54 -11.88
N ARG A 448 22.10 -38.29 -11.82
CA ARG A 448 21.07 -39.19 -12.34
C ARG A 448 20.68 -38.91 -13.78
N SER A 449 21.11 -37.77 -14.33
CA SER A 449 20.83 -37.37 -15.71
C SER A 449 21.49 -38.30 -16.74
N ASN A 450 20.80 -38.52 -17.86
CA ASN A 450 21.32 -39.30 -18.99
C ASN A 450 20.83 -38.72 -20.33
N GLY A 451 21.36 -39.24 -21.44
CA GLY A 451 20.91 -38.89 -22.78
C GLY A 451 21.11 -37.41 -23.14
N THR A 452 20.15 -36.83 -23.85
CA THR A 452 20.22 -35.44 -24.34
C THR A 452 20.21 -34.40 -23.23
N GLU A 453 19.52 -34.67 -22.12
CA GLU A 453 19.46 -33.75 -20.99
C GLU A 453 20.81 -33.64 -20.26
N ARG A 454 21.54 -34.77 -20.14
CA ARG A 454 22.92 -34.77 -19.64
C ARG A 454 23.84 -33.90 -20.50
N LEU A 455 23.72 -33.99 -21.83
CA LEU A 455 24.53 -33.19 -22.75
C LEU A 455 24.25 -31.69 -22.62
N GLY A 456 22.99 -31.29 -22.44
CA GLY A 456 22.63 -29.89 -22.15
C GLY A 456 23.26 -29.39 -20.83
N TYR A 457 23.22 -30.21 -19.78
CA TYR A 457 23.86 -29.87 -18.50
C TYR A 457 25.38 -29.80 -18.60
N GLU A 458 26.02 -30.65 -19.41
CA GLU A 458 27.45 -30.58 -19.65
C GLU A 458 27.82 -29.33 -20.47
N ALA A 459 26.98 -28.92 -21.42
CA ALA A 459 27.15 -27.68 -22.18
C ALA A 459 27.10 -26.44 -21.28
N ILE A 460 26.11 -26.33 -20.36
CA ILE A 460 26.07 -25.19 -19.43
C ILE A 460 27.27 -25.19 -18.46
N LEU A 461 27.76 -26.37 -18.04
CA LEU A 461 28.95 -26.51 -17.20
C LEU A 461 30.26 -26.19 -17.93
N ALA A 462 30.30 -26.33 -19.26
CA ALA A 462 31.43 -25.86 -20.06
C ALA A 462 31.63 -24.34 -19.88
N HIS A 463 30.55 -23.60 -19.68
CA HIS A 463 30.50 -22.16 -19.42
C HIS A 463 30.35 -21.79 -17.94
N ARG A 464 30.69 -22.69 -17.00
CA ARG A 464 30.48 -22.46 -15.56
C ARG A 464 31.09 -21.17 -15.00
N SER A 465 32.19 -20.69 -15.57
CA SER A 465 32.84 -19.43 -15.15
C SER A 465 32.09 -18.18 -15.61
N ASP A 466 31.19 -18.31 -16.59
CA ASP A 466 30.39 -17.23 -17.15
C ASP A 466 29.05 -17.04 -16.43
N PHE A 467 28.74 -17.87 -15.43
CA PHE A 467 27.52 -17.84 -14.64
C PHE A 467 27.85 -17.66 -13.14
N TRP A 468 26.91 -17.06 -12.39
CA TRP A 468 26.93 -17.15 -10.94
C TRP A 468 26.17 -18.39 -10.50
N TRP A 469 26.55 -18.96 -9.36
CA TRP A 469 26.00 -20.19 -8.85
C TRP A 469 25.64 -20.04 -7.38
N PHE A 470 24.51 -20.59 -6.99
CA PHE A 470 24.10 -20.69 -5.60
C PHE A 470 23.55 -22.08 -5.30
N ASP A 471 23.69 -22.50 -4.04
CA ASP A 471 23.12 -23.76 -3.59
C ASP A 471 21.60 -23.66 -3.59
N HIS A 472 20.94 -24.63 -4.24
CA HIS A 472 19.49 -24.78 -4.23
C HIS A 472 19.08 -26.10 -3.58
N ILE A 473 19.81 -26.49 -2.53
CA ILE A 473 19.68 -27.73 -1.77
C ILE A 473 19.95 -28.97 -2.64
N TRP A 474 20.92 -29.79 -2.22
CA TRP A 474 21.41 -30.98 -2.95
C TRP A 474 20.31 -31.87 -3.58
N ASN A 475 19.20 -32.11 -2.85
CA ASN A 475 18.07 -32.93 -3.29
C ASN A 475 16.76 -32.14 -3.50
N HIS A 476 16.80 -30.81 -3.50
CA HIS A 476 15.60 -29.96 -3.59
C HIS A 476 14.55 -30.30 -2.50
N TYR A 477 14.99 -30.62 -1.28
CA TYR A 477 14.08 -30.89 -0.17
C TYR A 477 13.40 -29.61 0.29
N GLN A 478 12.11 -29.70 0.61
CA GLN A 478 11.41 -28.61 1.25
C GLN A 478 11.95 -28.43 2.67
N PRO A 479 12.50 -27.25 3.03
CA PRO A 479 13.19 -27.02 4.29
C PRO A 479 12.37 -27.42 5.54
N HIS A 480 11.05 -27.22 5.48
CA HIS A 480 10.12 -27.50 6.57
C HIS A 480 9.88 -28.99 6.86
N ILE A 481 10.42 -29.90 6.03
CA ILE A 481 10.35 -31.36 6.22
C ILE A 481 11.64 -31.90 6.89
N LEU A 482 12.70 -31.09 6.92
CA LEU A 482 13.98 -31.47 7.50
C LEU A 482 13.99 -31.25 9.02
N ASN A 483 14.72 -32.09 9.75
CA ASN A 483 14.93 -31.86 11.18
C ASN A 483 15.86 -30.65 11.40
N GLU A 484 15.76 -30.04 12.59
CA GLU A 484 16.45 -28.79 12.92
C GLU A 484 17.97 -28.86 12.74
N THR A 485 18.61 -29.98 13.08
CA THR A 485 20.07 -30.14 12.96
C THR A 485 20.52 -30.18 11.51
N THR A 486 19.90 -31.02 10.67
CA THR A 486 20.21 -31.13 9.24
C THR A 486 19.85 -29.84 8.50
N LEU A 487 18.75 -29.20 8.89
CA LEU A 487 18.37 -27.91 8.35
C LEU A 487 19.37 -26.83 8.75
N MET A 488 19.79 -26.73 10.01
CA MET A 488 20.76 -25.72 10.46
C MET A 488 22.13 -25.87 9.77
N GLU A 489 22.60 -27.08 9.51
CA GLU A 489 23.84 -27.30 8.76
C GLU A 489 23.76 -26.86 7.29
N LEU A 490 22.62 -27.13 6.63
CA LEU A 490 22.34 -26.68 5.26
C LEU A 490 22.05 -25.17 5.20
N MET A 491 21.41 -24.64 6.24
CA MET A 491 21.02 -23.24 6.35
C MET A 491 22.16 -22.33 6.80
N GLU A 492 23.14 -22.75 7.61
CA GLU A 492 24.28 -21.88 7.95
C GLU A 492 25.12 -21.55 6.70
N LYS A 493 25.18 -22.49 5.75
CA LYS A 493 25.77 -22.27 4.41
C LYS A 493 24.90 -21.36 3.52
N SER A 494 23.58 -21.49 3.60
CA SER A 494 22.62 -20.66 2.85
C SER A 494 22.39 -19.27 3.48
N LYS A 495 22.63 -19.11 4.78
CA LYS A 495 22.46 -17.88 5.57
C LYS A 495 23.55 -16.85 5.27
N GLN A 496 24.74 -17.30 4.90
CA GLN A 496 25.77 -16.45 4.29
C GLN A 496 25.33 -15.88 2.93
N PHE A 497 24.29 -16.47 2.31
CA PHE A 497 23.73 -16.07 1.01
C PHE A 497 22.38 -15.34 1.11
N ALA A 498 21.58 -15.56 2.17
CA ALA A 498 20.17 -15.19 2.25
C ALA A 498 19.84 -14.01 3.20
N ALA A 499 20.70 -13.00 3.30
CA ALA A 499 20.25 -11.71 3.85
C ALA A 499 19.09 -11.22 2.96
N VAL A 500 17.86 -11.26 3.51
CA VAL A 500 16.60 -11.45 2.77
C VAL A 500 16.30 -10.31 1.80
N LEU A 501 16.69 -10.48 0.54
CA LEU A 501 16.23 -9.66 -0.57
C LEU A 501 14.79 -10.05 -0.95
N PRO A 502 13.86 -9.09 -1.13
CA PRO A 502 12.56 -9.40 -1.71
C PRO A 502 12.73 -9.89 -3.15
N ARG A 503 12.36 -11.14 -3.43
CA ARG A 503 12.33 -11.71 -4.78
C ARG A 503 10.99 -11.37 -5.46
N GLN A 504 11.06 -10.81 -6.66
CA GLN A 504 9.89 -10.58 -7.50
C GLN A 504 9.61 -11.84 -8.34
N THR A 505 8.46 -12.46 -8.13
CA THR A 505 7.96 -13.48 -9.06
C THR A 505 7.41 -12.79 -10.31
N CYS A 506 7.76 -13.33 -11.47
CA CYS A 506 7.13 -12.96 -12.73
C CYS A 506 5.99 -13.96 -12.94
N GLY A 507 4.73 -13.52 -12.90
CA GLY A 507 3.53 -14.38 -12.88
C GLY A 507 3.30 -15.29 -14.12
N VAL A 508 4.29 -15.39 -15.00
CA VAL A 508 4.31 -16.24 -16.21
C VAL A 508 5.28 -17.42 -16.02
N TYR A 509 6.44 -17.22 -15.41
CA TYR A 509 7.51 -18.21 -15.49
C TYR A 509 7.36 -19.35 -14.48
N SER A 510 6.91 -19.10 -13.25
CA SER A 510 6.84 -20.18 -12.25
C SER A 510 5.74 -21.23 -12.51
N ARG A 511 4.85 -21.01 -13.49
CA ARG A 511 3.70 -21.90 -13.75
C ARG A 511 3.65 -22.49 -15.15
N PHE A 512 4.21 -21.80 -16.15
CA PHE A 512 4.12 -22.19 -17.55
C PHE A 512 5.50 -22.53 -18.09
N VAL A 513 5.63 -23.72 -18.69
CA VAL A 513 6.90 -24.20 -19.25
C VAL A 513 7.02 -23.74 -20.70
N ARG A 514 5.92 -23.83 -21.47
CA ARG A 514 5.82 -23.39 -22.85
C ARG A 514 4.86 -22.22 -22.99
N PHE A 515 5.06 -21.42 -24.03
CA PHE A 515 4.15 -20.36 -24.48
C PHE A 515 2.73 -20.88 -24.67
N SER A 516 2.58 -22.08 -25.25
CA SER A 516 1.28 -22.74 -25.47
C SER A 516 0.55 -23.15 -24.19
N ASP A 517 1.26 -23.31 -23.07
CA ASP A 517 0.67 -23.73 -21.80
C ASP A 517 -0.16 -22.59 -21.17
N MET A 518 0.06 -21.36 -21.64
CA MET A 518 -0.64 -20.18 -21.18
C MET A 518 -1.78 -19.81 -22.14
N THR A 519 -3.01 -19.83 -21.64
CA THR A 519 -4.18 -19.28 -22.33
C THR A 519 -3.94 -17.80 -22.68
N ASP A 520 -4.19 -17.44 -23.94
CA ASP A 520 -4.01 -16.09 -24.50
C ASP A 520 -2.59 -15.51 -24.32
N ALA A 521 -1.57 -16.37 -24.38
CA ALA A 521 -0.17 -15.97 -24.19
C ALA A 521 0.28 -14.79 -25.07
N HIS A 522 -0.19 -14.78 -26.33
CA HIS A 522 0.04 -13.73 -27.32
C HIS A 522 -0.52 -12.35 -26.94
N ILE A 523 -1.44 -12.29 -25.97
CA ILE A 523 -1.98 -11.04 -25.41
C ILE A 523 -1.29 -10.75 -24.08
N ARG A 524 -1.28 -11.73 -23.18
CA ARG A 524 -0.85 -11.55 -21.78
C ARG A 524 0.64 -11.20 -21.63
N ILE A 525 1.53 -11.78 -22.44
CA ILE A 525 2.96 -11.50 -22.37
C ILE A 525 3.25 -10.05 -22.79
N PRO A 526 2.79 -9.60 -23.98
CA PRO A 526 2.91 -8.19 -24.35
C PRO A 526 2.30 -7.25 -23.31
N GLU A 527 1.12 -7.54 -22.76
CA GLU A 527 0.49 -6.71 -21.73
C GLU A 527 1.27 -6.64 -20.41
N MET A 528 2.12 -7.63 -20.12
CA MET A 528 3.01 -7.60 -18.94
C MET A 528 4.31 -6.82 -19.20
N VAL A 529 4.81 -6.88 -20.44
CA VAL A 529 6.11 -6.32 -20.84
C VAL A 529 5.99 -4.88 -21.32
N LEU A 530 5.00 -4.57 -22.16
CA LEU A 530 4.87 -3.30 -22.87
C LEU A 530 4.10 -2.28 -22.02
N GLY A 531 4.79 -1.64 -21.07
CA GLY A 531 4.17 -0.73 -20.10
C GLY A 531 3.44 -1.43 -18.95
N GLY A 532 3.45 -2.76 -18.99
CA GLY A 532 2.74 -3.63 -18.07
C GLY A 532 3.39 -3.84 -16.71
N SER A 533 2.84 -4.79 -15.96
CA SER A 533 3.26 -5.06 -14.58
C SER A 533 4.75 -5.40 -14.42
N LEU A 534 5.40 -6.05 -15.39
CA LEU A 534 6.82 -6.40 -15.31
C LEU A 534 7.70 -5.17 -15.56
N PHE A 535 7.33 -4.35 -16.54
CA PHE A 535 7.96 -3.05 -16.80
C PHE A 535 7.86 -2.13 -15.59
N GLN A 536 6.66 -1.96 -15.05
CA GLN A 536 6.41 -1.09 -13.89
C GLN A 536 7.23 -1.52 -12.66
N LYS A 537 7.46 -2.83 -12.46
CA LYS A 537 8.34 -3.32 -11.39
C LYS A 537 9.77 -2.80 -11.55
N VAL A 538 10.34 -2.83 -12.75
CA VAL A 538 11.70 -2.31 -12.97
C VAL A 538 11.75 -0.79 -12.80
N VAL A 539 10.74 -0.07 -13.30
CA VAL A 539 10.68 1.39 -13.17
C VAL A 539 10.63 1.82 -11.70
N LEU A 540 9.80 1.16 -10.88
CA LEU A 540 9.51 1.57 -9.51
C LEU A 540 10.47 1.02 -8.44
N ASN A 541 11.26 -0.02 -8.75
CA ASN A 541 12.16 -0.64 -7.78
C ASN A 541 13.62 -0.45 -8.21
N PRO A 542 14.45 0.24 -7.41
CA PRO A 542 15.88 0.37 -7.70
C PRO A 542 16.61 -0.97 -7.80
N ILE A 543 16.12 -1.99 -7.11
CA ILE A 543 16.65 -3.36 -7.14
C ILE A 543 15.50 -4.32 -7.45
N SER A 544 15.66 -5.12 -8.51
CA SER A 544 14.71 -6.14 -8.96
C SER A 544 15.43 -7.48 -9.10
N VAL A 545 15.02 -8.46 -8.30
CA VAL A 545 15.46 -9.86 -8.32
C VAL A 545 14.34 -10.72 -8.87
N PHE A 546 14.46 -11.18 -10.11
CA PHE A 546 13.46 -12.01 -10.75
C PHE A 546 13.75 -13.49 -10.53
N MET A 547 12.83 -14.19 -9.88
CA MET A 547 12.90 -15.65 -9.76
C MET A 547 12.25 -16.33 -10.97
N THR A 548 13.00 -17.25 -11.58
CA THR A 548 12.63 -18.15 -12.68
C THR A 548 13.11 -19.57 -12.39
N HIS A 549 12.72 -20.55 -13.21
CA HIS A 549 13.21 -21.92 -13.09
C HIS A 549 13.88 -22.34 -14.40
N LEU A 550 14.82 -23.30 -14.36
CA LEU A 550 15.50 -23.81 -15.55
C LEU A 550 14.51 -24.31 -16.61
N THR A 551 13.35 -24.82 -16.21
CA THR A 551 12.26 -25.25 -17.10
C THR A 551 11.79 -24.16 -18.06
N ASN A 552 11.90 -22.88 -17.69
CA ASN A 552 11.51 -21.75 -18.55
C ASN A 552 12.52 -21.42 -19.66
N TYR A 553 13.67 -22.09 -19.64
CA TYR A 553 14.74 -21.96 -20.62
C TYR A 553 14.83 -23.20 -21.52
N LYS A 554 13.95 -24.21 -21.31
CA LYS A 554 13.87 -25.41 -22.15
C LYS A 554 12.95 -25.18 -23.35
N GLY A 555 13.26 -25.78 -24.50
CA GLY A 555 12.35 -25.83 -25.65
C GLY A 555 12.10 -24.47 -26.30
N ASP A 556 10.95 -23.85 -26.04
CA ASP A 556 10.59 -22.55 -26.64
C ASP A 556 11.20 -21.34 -25.92
N ARG A 557 11.95 -21.58 -24.83
CA ARG A 557 12.78 -20.58 -24.14
C ARG A 557 12.01 -19.34 -23.72
N LEU A 558 10.79 -19.55 -23.21
CA LEU A 558 9.86 -18.50 -22.82
C LEU A 558 10.49 -17.40 -21.96
N ALA A 559 11.36 -17.73 -20.99
CA ALA A 559 12.02 -16.73 -20.15
C ALA A 559 12.92 -15.78 -20.97
N LEU A 560 13.71 -16.32 -21.91
CA LEU A 560 14.59 -15.52 -22.76
C LEU A 560 13.78 -14.55 -23.63
N TYR A 561 12.68 -15.03 -24.22
CA TYR A 561 11.78 -14.19 -25.02
C TYR A 561 11.29 -13.00 -24.21
N VAL A 562 10.67 -13.25 -23.05
CA VAL A 562 9.98 -12.20 -22.28
C VAL A 562 10.97 -11.20 -21.66
N PHE A 563 12.12 -11.62 -21.14
CA PHE A 563 13.14 -10.69 -20.62
C PHE A 563 13.81 -9.86 -21.71
N ASP A 564 14.06 -10.44 -22.89
CA ASP A 564 14.59 -9.67 -24.02
C ASP A 564 13.60 -8.58 -24.45
N GLY A 565 12.31 -8.91 -24.53
CA GLY A 565 11.25 -7.92 -24.74
C GLY A 565 11.22 -6.82 -23.68
N LEU A 566 11.36 -7.19 -22.41
CA LEU A 566 11.39 -6.26 -21.27
C LEU A 566 12.55 -5.28 -21.36
N PHE A 567 13.78 -5.78 -21.51
CA PHE A 567 14.98 -4.92 -21.53
C PHE A 567 14.98 -4.00 -22.75
N ARG A 568 14.58 -4.49 -23.92
CA ARG A 568 14.40 -3.66 -25.11
C ARG A 568 13.35 -2.58 -24.91
N PHE A 569 12.22 -2.91 -24.29
CA PHE A 569 11.16 -1.94 -24.03
C PHE A 569 11.61 -0.85 -23.04
N ILE A 570 12.32 -1.23 -21.97
CA ILE A 570 12.90 -0.28 -21.01
C ILE A 570 13.87 0.67 -21.72
N GLN A 571 14.82 0.14 -22.49
CA GLN A 571 15.79 0.94 -23.25
C GLN A 571 15.11 1.83 -24.30
N ALA A 572 13.99 1.34 -24.86
CA ALA A 572 13.24 2.07 -25.84
C ALA A 572 12.44 3.24 -25.25
N TRP A 573 11.93 3.14 -24.03
CA TRP A 573 10.98 4.15 -23.51
C TRP A 573 11.49 4.97 -22.34
N THR A 574 12.65 4.61 -21.79
CA THR A 574 13.20 5.26 -20.61
C THR A 574 14.67 5.64 -20.78
N ASN A 575 15.12 6.56 -19.94
CA ASN A 575 16.53 6.89 -19.73
C ASN A 575 17.13 6.10 -18.54
N LEU A 576 16.46 5.03 -18.08
CA LEU A 576 16.96 4.20 -17.00
C LEU A 576 18.22 3.47 -17.42
N GLU A 577 19.19 3.43 -16.51
CA GLU A 577 20.44 2.69 -16.68
C GLU A 577 20.32 1.35 -15.97
N LEU A 578 20.46 0.25 -16.71
CA LEU A 578 20.35 -1.10 -16.16
C LEU A 578 21.72 -1.64 -15.76
N PHE A 579 21.79 -2.23 -14.57
CA PHE A 579 23.00 -2.83 -13.99
C PHE A 579 22.69 -4.22 -13.43
N THR A 580 23.73 -5.01 -13.17
CA THR A 580 23.63 -6.26 -12.42
C THR A 580 24.73 -6.32 -11.36
N ALA A 581 24.50 -7.07 -10.29
CA ALA A 581 25.51 -7.35 -9.28
C ALA A 581 25.22 -8.69 -8.60
N LYS A 582 26.21 -9.23 -7.88
CA LYS A 582 26.03 -10.50 -7.18
C LYS A 582 24.93 -10.37 -6.11
N PRO A 583 24.24 -11.47 -5.78
CA PRO A 583 23.19 -11.46 -4.76
C PRO A 583 23.64 -10.85 -3.41
N SER A 584 24.87 -11.14 -2.97
CA SER A 584 25.45 -10.57 -1.73
C SER A 584 25.55 -9.04 -1.79
N ASP A 585 26.02 -8.52 -2.92
CA ASP A 585 26.28 -7.09 -3.09
C ASP A 585 24.95 -6.33 -3.20
N LEU A 586 23.96 -6.92 -3.89
CA LEU A 586 22.61 -6.39 -3.93
C LEU A 586 21.93 -6.43 -2.56
N ALA A 587 22.19 -7.45 -1.74
CA ALA A 587 21.64 -7.56 -0.39
C ALA A 587 22.17 -6.45 0.52
N GLU A 588 23.48 -6.22 0.50
CA GLU A 588 24.10 -5.09 1.22
C GLU A 588 23.56 -3.75 0.71
N LEU A 589 23.49 -3.54 -0.61
CA LEU A 589 22.95 -2.31 -1.20
C LEU A 589 21.47 -2.10 -0.83
N TYR A 590 20.68 -3.16 -0.81
CA TYR A 590 19.28 -3.11 -0.42
C TYR A 590 19.14 -2.76 1.07
N GLU A 591 19.86 -3.45 1.96
CA GLU A 591 19.82 -3.19 3.39
C GLU A 591 20.26 -1.75 3.69
N GLU A 592 21.38 -1.30 3.14
CA GLU A 592 21.86 0.07 3.33
C GLU A 592 20.85 1.10 2.81
N ARG A 593 20.27 0.91 1.62
CA ARG A 593 19.27 1.85 1.06
C ARG A 593 17.99 1.89 1.89
N PHE A 594 17.45 0.76 2.31
CA PHE A 594 16.20 0.70 3.06
C PHE A 594 16.37 1.19 4.50
N VAL A 595 17.44 0.77 5.19
CA VAL A 595 17.72 1.19 6.57
C VAL A 595 18.09 2.69 6.62
N SER A 596 18.89 3.18 5.69
CA SER A 596 19.28 4.61 5.62
C SER A 596 18.08 5.50 5.28
N ALA A 597 17.13 5.04 4.46
CA ALA A 597 15.89 5.76 4.16
C ALA A 597 14.87 5.76 5.32
N GLY A 598 15.27 5.30 6.51
CA GLY A 598 14.41 5.28 7.69
C GLY A 598 13.36 4.16 7.69
N ALA A 599 13.38 3.26 6.69
CA ALA A 599 12.54 2.07 6.67
C ALA A 599 13.13 1.00 7.61
N ARG A 600 13.01 1.25 8.91
CA ARG A 600 13.20 0.23 9.96
C ARG A 600 11.97 -0.65 10.16
N ASP A 601 10.95 -0.46 9.32
CA ASP A 601 9.65 -1.09 9.48
C ASP A 601 9.73 -2.55 9.04
N PRO A 602 9.43 -3.50 9.94
CA PRO A 602 9.32 -4.90 9.54
C PRO A 602 8.23 -5.07 8.47
N PRO A 603 8.39 -6.04 7.54
CA PRO A 603 7.43 -6.28 6.48
C PRO A 603 6.04 -6.59 7.04
N LEU A 604 5.00 -6.20 6.30
CA LEU A 604 3.62 -6.51 6.68
C LEU A 604 3.39 -8.03 6.67
N GLN A 605 3.11 -8.56 7.85
CA GLN A 605 2.74 -9.96 8.07
C GLN A 605 1.29 -10.18 7.62
N THR A 606 1.08 -10.93 6.55
CA THR A 606 -0.25 -11.33 6.05
C THR A 606 -0.65 -12.70 6.55
N ASP A 607 -1.93 -13.06 6.46
CA ASP A 607 -2.40 -14.42 6.78
C ASP A 607 -1.78 -15.48 5.84
N PRO A 608 -0.80 -16.29 6.29
CA PRO A 608 -0.14 -17.32 5.48
C PRO A 608 -1.11 -18.35 4.90
N CYS A 609 -2.31 -18.47 5.48
CA CYS A 609 -3.29 -19.49 5.12
C CYS A 609 -4.19 -19.10 3.95
N ARG A 610 -4.19 -17.81 3.57
CA ARG A 610 -4.95 -17.29 2.43
C ARG A 610 -4.28 -17.57 1.10
N ASP A 611 -2.96 -17.55 1.09
CA ASP A 611 -2.16 -17.82 -0.09
C ASP A 611 -1.79 -19.32 -0.14
N SER A 612 -2.02 -19.96 -1.27
CA SER A 612 -1.77 -21.40 -1.41
C SER A 612 -0.30 -21.77 -1.25
N HIS A 613 0.61 -20.86 -1.62
CA HIS A 613 2.05 -21.09 -1.53
C HIS A 613 2.54 -20.90 -0.08
N SER A 614 2.18 -19.79 0.57
CA SER A 614 2.47 -19.57 1.99
C SER A 614 1.88 -20.66 2.88
N ARG A 615 0.69 -21.16 2.54
CA ARG A 615 0.05 -22.28 3.26
C ARG A 615 0.83 -23.58 3.11
N ALA A 616 1.43 -23.84 1.95
CA ALA A 616 2.27 -25.01 1.72
C ALA A 616 3.58 -24.94 2.52
N LEU A 617 4.07 -23.73 2.81
CA LEU A 617 5.26 -23.49 3.64
C LEU A 617 4.93 -23.42 5.15
N TRP A 618 3.65 -23.33 5.51
CA TRP A 618 3.23 -23.21 6.90
C TRP A 618 3.44 -24.53 7.66
N PRO A 619 4.07 -24.53 8.85
CA PRO A 619 4.31 -25.75 9.59
C PRO A 619 3.00 -26.48 9.91
N SER A 620 2.92 -27.78 9.58
CA SER A 620 1.71 -28.59 9.80
C SER A 620 1.32 -28.71 11.28
N THR A 621 2.28 -28.51 12.19
CA THR A 621 2.10 -28.49 13.64
C THR A 621 1.50 -27.18 14.16
N VAL A 622 1.53 -26.10 13.37
CA VAL A 622 1.00 -24.79 13.74
C VAL A 622 -0.38 -24.59 13.13
N PRO A 623 -1.42 -24.28 13.93
CA PRO A 623 -2.76 -24.03 13.43
C PRO A 623 -2.79 -22.88 12.40
N CYS A 624 -3.72 -22.99 11.45
CA CYS A 624 -3.78 -22.13 10.28
C CYS A 624 -5.23 -21.73 9.96
N GLY A 625 -5.42 -20.50 9.48
CA GLY A 625 -6.71 -19.93 9.08
C GLY A 625 -7.39 -19.15 10.22
N GLN A 626 -8.63 -18.71 9.98
CA GLN A 626 -9.35 -17.82 10.91
C GLN A 626 -9.45 -18.34 12.35
N ASN A 627 -9.44 -19.66 12.54
CA ASN A 627 -9.53 -20.27 13.87
C ASN A 627 -8.18 -20.27 14.64
N ALA A 628 -7.07 -19.96 13.97
CA ALA A 628 -5.73 -19.88 14.56
C ALA A 628 -5.42 -18.50 15.16
N TYR A 629 -6.25 -17.50 14.88
CA TYR A 629 -6.06 -16.12 15.34
C TYR A 629 -7.17 -15.73 16.32
N PRO A 630 -6.97 -14.69 17.14
CA PRO A 630 -8.06 -14.11 17.90
C PRO A 630 -9.09 -13.52 16.94
N SER A 631 -10.36 -13.85 17.15
CA SER A 631 -11.46 -13.25 16.41
C SER A 631 -11.82 -11.86 16.93
N ILE A 632 -11.33 -11.51 18.12
CA ILE A 632 -11.70 -10.30 18.86
C ILE A 632 -10.44 -9.60 19.37
N VAL A 633 -10.35 -8.29 19.18
CA VAL A 633 -9.24 -7.48 19.69
C VAL A 633 -9.79 -6.25 20.41
N ILE A 634 -9.44 -6.11 21.69
CA ILE A 634 -9.71 -4.90 22.47
C ILE A 634 -8.55 -3.93 22.25
N VAL A 635 -8.73 -2.95 21.38
CA VAL A 635 -7.64 -2.09 20.88
C VAL A 635 -7.30 -0.92 21.81
N GLY A 636 -8.13 -0.65 22.82
CA GLY A 636 -7.92 0.45 23.77
C GLY A 636 -9.00 1.53 23.72
N PRO A 637 -8.66 2.81 23.98
CA PRO A 637 -7.35 3.32 24.37
C PRO A 637 -6.95 2.91 25.79
N GLN A 638 -5.77 3.35 26.24
CA GLN A 638 -5.34 3.19 27.63
C GLN A 638 -6.24 3.98 28.60
N LYS A 639 -6.36 3.47 29.83
CA LYS A 639 -7.07 4.11 30.97
C LYS A 639 -8.60 4.22 30.85
N THR A 640 -9.21 3.39 30.02
CA THR A 640 -10.68 3.34 29.80
C THR A 640 -11.34 2.06 30.34
N GLY A 641 -10.61 1.24 31.11
CA GLY A 641 -11.18 0.01 31.71
C GLY A 641 -10.98 -1.26 30.91
N SER A 642 -10.12 -1.25 29.89
CA SER A 642 -9.83 -2.41 29.02
C SER A 642 -9.42 -3.68 29.75
N THR A 643 -8.67 -3.57 30.86
CA THR A 643 -8.34 -4.73 31.71
C THR A 643 -9.58 -5.30 32.40
N ALA A 644 -10.51 -4.46 32.87
CA ALA A 644 -11.75 -4.93 33.49
C ALA A 644 -12.61 -5.69 32.49
N LEU A 645 -12.80 -5.13 31.29
CA LEU A 645 -13.52 -5.80 30.21
C LEU A 645 -12.88 -7.15 29.89
N LEU A 646 -11.55 -7.20 29.73
CA LEU A 646 -10.84 -8.46 29.49
C LEU A 646 -11.13 -9.50 30.58
N HIS A 647 -11.06 -9.12 31.86
CA HIS A 647 -11.28 -10.06 32.97
C HIS A 647 -12.73 -10.54 33.04
N PHE A 648 -13.70 -9.68 32.76
CA PHE A 648 -15.11 -10.07 32.73
C PHE A 648 -15.40 -11.00 31.55
N LEU A 649 -14.87 -10.73 30.35
CA LEU A 649 -15.05 -11.61 29.19
C LEU A 649 -14.47 -13.01 29.42
N ARG A 650 -13.39 -13.14 30.19
CA ARG A 650 -12.81 -14.45 30.57
C ARG A 650 -13.74 -15.33 31.42
N LEU A 651 -14.80 -14.78 32.02
CA LEU A 651 -15.83 -15.57 32.71
C LEU A 651 -16.72 -16.34 31.73
N HIS A 652 -16.72 -15.95 30.45
CA HIS A 652 -17.52 -16.60 29.43
C HIS A 652 -16.87 -17.91 28.98
N PRO A 653 -17.57 -19.06 29.04
CA PRO A 653 -16.97 -20.37 28.74
C PRO A 653 -16.54 -20.53 27.27
N SER A 654 -17.09 -19.72 26.37
CA SER A 654 -16.74 -19.70 24.94
C SER A 654 -15.70 -18.63 24.57
N LEU A 655 -15.16 -17.86 25.51
CA LEU A 655 -14.14 -16.85 25.23
C LEU A 655 -12.82 -17.21 25.93
N LYS A 656 -11.72 -17.15 25.18
CA LYS A 656 -10.38 -17.45 25.69
C LYS A 656 -9.43 -16.29 25.39
N ALA A 657 -8.78 -15.77 26.42
CA ALA A 657 -7.76 -14.74 26.25
C ALA A 657 -6.42 -15.35 25.77
N ASN A 658 -5.53 -14.52 25.24
CA ASN A 658 -4.12 -14.86 24.99
C ASN A 658 -3.40 -15.37 26.25
N ARG A 659 -2.21 -15.96 26.11
CA ARG A 659 -1.30 -16.31 27.21
C ARG A 659 -0.71 -15.05 27.88
N TYR A 660 -0.41 -15.18 29.17
CA TYR A 660 0.10 -14.08 29.98
C TYR A 660 1.60 -13.87 29.72
N GLN A 661 2.01 -12.63 29.51
CA GLN A 661 3.40 -12.27 29.21
C GLN A 661 4.14 -11.88 30.51
N TYR A 662 4.78 -12.85 31.15
CA TYR A 662 5.57 -12.62 32.36
C TYR A 662 6.79 -11.72 32.11
N GLY A 663 7.02 -10.75 32.99
CA GLY A 663 8.19 -9.87 32.93
C GLY A 663 8.21 -8.87 31.77
N SER A 664 7.15 -8.80 30.98
CA SER A 664 7.03 -7.91 29.82
C SER A 664 5.71 -7.13 29.88
N THR A 665 4.70 -7.53 29.11
CA THR A 665 3.46 -6.77 28.87
C THR A 665 2.23 -7.29 29.63
N PHE A 666 2.39 -8.28 30.50
CA PHE A 666 1.33 -8.85 31.34
C PHE A 666 0.14 -9.41 30.53
N GLU A 667 -1.06 -8.83 30.66
CA GLU A 667 -2.23 -9.24 29.90
C GLU A 667 -2.19 -8.85 28.41
N GLU A 668 -1.33 -7.91 28.03
CA GLU A 668 -1.26 -7.37 26.67
C GLU A 668 -0.21 -8.09 25.82
N LEU A 669 -0.44 -8.19 24.50
CA LEU A 669 0.55 -8.74 23.57
C LEU A 669 1.40 -7.65 22.91
N GLN A 670 0.79 -6.52 22.56
CA GLN A 670 1.44 -5.37 21.92
C GLN A 670 2.15 -5.68 20.58
N PHE A 671 1.80 -6.81 19.95
CA PHE A 671 2.38 -7.31 18.70
C PHE A 671 2.31 -6.28 17.56
N PHE A 672 1.13 -5.70 17.30
CA PHE A 672 0.95 -4.78 16.18
C PHE A 672 1.51 -3.36 16.42
N SER A 673 1.93 -3.05 17.66
CA SER A 673 2.47 -1.76 18.07
C SER A 673 3.97 -1.77 18.37
N SER A 674 4.62 -2.94 18.39
CA SER A 674 6.04 -3.07 18.70
C SER A 674 6.76 -3.69 17.52
N ASP A 675 7.70 -2.96 16.91
CA ASP A 675 8.49 -3.45 15.77
C ASP A 675 9.30 -4.69 16.17
N SER A 676 9.85 -4.71 17.40
CA SER A 676 10.59 -5.86 17.93
C SER A 676 9.73 -7.12 18.07
N LEU A 677 8.49 -7.00 18.58
CA LEU A 677 7.58 -8.15 18.69
C LEU A 677 7.02 -8.56 17.33
N TYR A 678 6.69 -7.59 16.48
CA TYR A 678 6.15 -7.82 15.14
C TYR A 678 7.14 -8.59 14.25
N SER A 679 8.44 -8.30 14.36
CA SER A 679 9.51 -9.03 13.67
C SER A 679 9.63 -10.50 14.07
N GLN A 680 9.05 -10.93 15.19
CA GLN A 680 9.02 -12.36 15.55
C GLN A 680 8.05 -13.18 14.68
N GLY A 681 7.23 -12.50 13.86
CA GLY A 681 6.40 -13.11 12.82
C GLY A 681 5.10 -13.76 13.33
N VAL A 682 4.33 -14.30 12.38
CA VAL A 682 2.97 -14.83 12.64
C VAL A 682 2.97 -16.03 13.58
N ILE A 683 3.99 -16.90 13.50
CA ILE A 683 4.08 -18.10 14.36
C ILE A 683 4.15 -17.70 15.84
N TRP A 684 4.96 -16.70 16.17
CA TRP A 684 5.04 -16.18 17.54
C TRP A 684 3.67 -15.73 18.03
N TYR A 685 2.92 -15.00 17.21
CA TYR A 685 1.60 -14.49 17.56
C TYR A 685 0.57 -15.62 17.75
N VAL A 686 0.53 -16.61 16.85
CA VAL A 686 -0.35 -17.78 16.95
C VAL A 686 -0.08 -18.59 18.23
N ASN A 687 1.18 -18.72 18.64
CA ASN A 687 1.56 -19.45 19.84
C ASN A 687 1.10 -18.78 21.14
N GLN A 688 0.65 -17.53 21.08
CA GLN A 688 0.06 -16.83 22.22
C GLN A 688 -1.37 -17.29 22.53
N PHE A 689 -1.96 -18.18 21.73
CA PHE A 689 -3.33 -18.64 21.91
C PHE A 689 -3.40 -20.15 22.13
N GLU A 690 -4.43 -20.58 22.86
CA GLU A 690 -4.74 -22.01 22.99
C GLU A 690 -5.51 -22.51 21.78
N HIS A 691 -5.06 -23.61 21.21
CA HIS A 691 -5.69 -24.28 20.07
C HIS A 691 -6.18 -25.65 20.52
N SER A 692 -7.47 -25.77 20.86
CA SER A 692 -8.00 -27.07 21.32
C SER A 692 -8.52 -27.90 20.14
N SER A 693 -8.14 -29.17 20.09
CA SER A 693 -8.65 -30.17 19.13
C SER A 693 -10.10 -30.61 19.38
N SER A 694 -10.73 -30.10 20.45
CA SER A 694 -12.09 -30.48 20.87
C SER A 694 -13.13 -29.51 20.32
N SER A 695 -14.25 -30.07 19.84
CA SER A 695 -15.35 -29.44 19.09
C SER A 695 -16.18 -28.35 19.80
N LYS A 696 -15.68 -27.74 20.88
CA LYS A 696 -16.36 -26.60 21.51
C LYS A 696 -15.87 -25.29 20.89
N SER A 697 -16.77 -24.61 20.18
CA SER A 697 -16.54 -23.31 19.50
C SER A 697 -16.13 -22.20 20.50
N SER A 698 -14.87 -22.18 20.89
CA SER A 698 -14.31 -21.13 21.74
C SER A 698 -13.63 -20.09 20.86
N LEU A 699 -13.93 -18.82 21.08
CA LEU A 699 -13.31 -17.70 20.36
C LEU A 699 -12.13 -17.17 21.16
N ASN A 700 -10.99 -17.04 20.49
CA ASN A 700 -9.80 -16.42 21.06
C ASN A 700 -9.91 -14.90 20.97
N PHE A 701 -9.37 -14.19 21.97
CA PHE A 701 -9.30 -12.73 21.97
C PHE A 701 -8.01 -12.22 22.63
N GLU A 702 -7.60 -11.01 22.24
CA GLU A 702 -6.51 -10.29 22.92
C GLU A 702 -6.93 -8.86 23.28
N LYS A 703 -6.10 -8.21 24.10
CA LYS A 703 -6.27 -6.82 24.47
C LYS A 703 -4.92 -6.13 24.54
N SER A 704 -4.74 -5.09 23.73
CA SER A 704 -3.53 -4.26 23.73
C SER A 704 -3.97 -2.81 23.58
N ALA A 705 -3.94 -2.07 24.69
CA ALA A 705 -4.63 -0.77 24.76
C ALA A 705 -3.91 0.36 24.04
N ASN A 706 -2.65 0.13 23.66
CA ASN A 706 -1.83 1.01 22.85
C ASN A 706 -2.08 0.85 21.34
N TYR A 707 -2.90 -0.10 20.89
CA TYR A 707 -3.20 -0.23 19.47
C TYR A 707 -4.02 0.95 18.97
N PHE A 708 -4.97 1.44 19.78
CA PHE A 708 -5.95 2.44 19.38
C PHE A 708 -5.33 3.68 18.71
N ASP A 709 -4.30 4.24 19.34
CA ASP A 709 -3.59 5.46 18.93
C ASP A 709 -2.27 5.17 18.20
N HIS A 710 -1.91 3.90 17.98
CA HIS A 710 -0.65 3.56 17.30
C HIS A 710 -0.80 3.61 15.77
N PRO A 711 0.05 4.36 15.05
CA PRO A 711 -0.13 4.64 13.62
C PRO A 711 -0.05 3.37 12.74
N LYS A 712 0.79 2.40 13.11
CA LYS A 712 0.99 1.17 12.32
C LYS A 712 0.02 0.03 12.69
N ALA A 713 -0.66 0.12 13.84
CA ALA A 713 -1.45 -1.00 14.34
C ALA A 713 -2.65 -1.36 13.44
N PRO A 714 -3.44 -0.39 12.89
CA PRO A 714 -4.58 -0.71 12.04
C PRO A 714 -4.19 -1.50 10.78
N VAL A 715 -3.15 -1.05 10.06
CA VAL A 715 -2.70 -1.70 8.81
C VAL A 715 -2.09 -3.08 9.08
N ARG A 716 -1.28 -3.23 10.13
CA ARG A 716 -0.66 -4.51 10.49
C ARG A 716 -1.70 -5.53 10.95
N LEU A 717 -2.67 -5.10 11.76
CA LEU A 717 -3.75 -5.96 12.24
C LEU A 717 -4.64 -6.38 11.07
N HIS A 718 -5.00 -5.46 10.16
CA HIS A 718 -5.81 -5.78 8.99
C HIS A 718 -5.10 -6.72 8.01
N ALA A 719 -3.79 -6.54 7.79
CA ALA A 719 -3.01 -7.43 6.91
C ALA A 719 -3.08 -8.90 7.36
N LEU A 720 -3.02 -9.14 8.67
CA LEU A 720 -3.08 -10.49 9.25
C LEU A 720 -4.51 -10.98 9.53
N MET A 721 -5.39 -10.11 10.05
CA MET A 721 -6.71 -10.46 10.56
C MET A 721 -7.80 -9.47 10.10
N PRO A 722 -8.11 -9.39 8.80
CA PRO A 722 -9.04 -8.39 8.28
C PRO A 722 -10.50 -8.63 8.70
N HIS A 723 -10.82 -9.81 9.23
CA HIS A 723 -12.17 -10.15 9.74
C HIS A 723 -12.28 -10.04 11.27
N ALA A 724 -11.24 -9.53 11.96
CA ALA A 724 -11.30 -9.35 13.40
C ALA A 724 -12.43 -8.37 13.79
N GLN A 725 -13.10 -8.66 14.91
CA GLN A 725 -14.02 -7.76 15.57
C GLN A 725 -13.25 -6.92 16.61
N LEU A 726 -13.38 -5.61 16.54
CA LEU A 726 -12.64 -4.66 17.36
C LEU A 726 -13.55 -4.05 18.43
N ILE A 727 -13.06 -3.98 19.67
CA ILE A 727 -13.76 -3.28 20.75
C ILE A 727 -12.93 -2.07 21.18
N VAL A 728 -13.57 -0.90 21.16
CA VAL A 728 -12.98 0.40 21.53
C VAL A 728 -13.73 0.94 22.74
N LEU A 729 -13.02 1.34 23.80
CA LEU A 729 -13.60 1.87 25.02
C LEU A 729 -13.42 3.39 25.10
N LEU A 730 -14.49 4.16 25.06
CA LEU A 730 -14.43 5.63 25.10
C LEU A 730 -14.80 6.16 26.48
N ARG A 731 -14.03 7.13 26.99
CA ARG A 731 -14.26 7.80 28.28
C ARG A 731 -14.15 9.31 28.06
N ASN A 732 -14.65 10.13 28.98
CA ASN A 732 -14.30 11.55 29.00
C ASN A 732 -12.78 11.73 28.82
N PRO A 733 -12.31 12.45 27.78
CA PRO A 733 -10.90 12.53 27.44
C PRO A 733 -10.07 13.23 28.52
N VAL A 734 -10.65 14.17 29.27
CA VAL A 734 -10.01 14.82 30.42
C VAL A 734 -9.76 13.80 31.53
N ASP A 735 -10.78 12.99 31.85
CA ASP A 735 -10.66 11.94 32.87
C ASP A 735 -9.68 10.83 32.45
N ARG A 736 -9.63 10.51 31.15
CA ARG A 736 -8.65 9.58 30.58
C ARG A 736 -7.22 10.12 30.72
N ALA A 737 -7.00 11.38 30.34
CA ALA A 737 -5.71 12.06 30.45
C ALA A 737 -5.25 12.14 31.90
N TYR A 738 -6.13 12.53 32.82
CA TYR A 738 -5.82 12.58 34.26
C TYR A 738 -5.47 11.19 34.81
N SER A 739 -6.21 10.16 34.39
CA SER A 739 -5.90 8.79 34.78
C SER A 739 -4.55 8.30 34.24
N TRP A 740 -4.09 8.80 33.08
CA TRP A 740 -2.75 8.53 32.55
C TRP A 740 -1.68 9.27 33.35
N TYR A 741 -1.87 10.55 33.66
CA TYR A 741 -0.97 11.31 34.53
C TYR A 741 -0.78 10.64 35.90
N GLN A 742 -1.87 10.25 36.55
CA GLN A 742 -1.84 9.49 37.81
C GLN A 742 -1.19 8.10 37.67
N HIS A 743 -1.24 7.50 36.48
CA HIS A 743 -0.52 6.28 36.20
C HIS A 743 0.99 6.52 36.10
N ALA A 744 1.42 7.58 35.44
CA ALA A 744 2.82 7.97 35.34
C ALA A 744 3.41 8.28 36.74
N LEU A 745 2.68 9.07 37.55
CA LEU A 745 3.03 9.32 38.96
C LEU A 745 3.24 8.03 39.76
N ALA A 746 2.31 7.08 39.64
CA ALA A 746 2.40 5.80 40.36
C ALA A 746 3.55 4.88 39.90
N HIS A 747 4.19 5.20 38.77
CA HIS A 747 5.39 4.51 38.28
C HIS A 747 6.66 5.36 38.42
N HIS A 748 6.62 6.42 39.23
CA HIS A 748 7.75 7.31 39.49
C HIS A 748 8.30 7.98 38.23
N ASP A 749 7.41 8.35 37.30
CA ASP A 749 7.78 9.17 36.14
C ASP A 749 8.23 10.55 36.61
N ILE A 750 9.48 10.91 36.29
CA ILE A 750 10.12 12.14 36.75
C ILE A 750 9.37 13.38 36.27
N ALA A 751 8.90 13.40 35.02
CA ALA A 751 8.15 14.54 34.51
C ALA A 751 6.84 14.71 35.28
N ALA A 752 6.12 13.62 35.54
CA ALA A 752 4.86 13.67 36.28
C ALA A 752 5.05 14.12 37.73
N GLN A 753 6.18 13.81 38.36
CA GLN A 753 6.52 14.22 39.72
C GLN A 753 6.88 15.72 39.83
N LEU A 754 7.35 16.33 38.74
CA LEU A 754 7.82 17.71 38.71
C LEU A 754 6.75 18.72 38.27
N ILE A 755 5.83 18.33 37.37
CA ILE A 755 4.82 19.24 36.83
C ILE A 755 3.41 18.85 37.26
N SER A 756 2.61 19.83 37.66
CA SER A 756 1.19 19.61 37.98
C SER A 756 0.40 19.23 36.73
N PHE A 757 -0.71 18.49 36.88
CA PHE A 757 -1.56 18.14 35.74
C PHE A 757 -2.12 19.38 35.01
N SER A 758 -2.43 20.45 35.75
CA SER A 758 -2.94 21.70 35.16
C SER A 758 -1.88 22.35 34.28
N ASP A 759 -0.65 22.47 34.80
CA ASP A 759 0.46 23.12 34.07
C ASP A 759 0.92 22.26 32.90
N LEU A 760 0.91 20.93 33.05
CA LEU A 760 1.17 20.00 31.96
C LEU A 760 0.23 20.28 30.78
N LEU A 761 -1.08 20.36 31.03
CA LEU A 761 -2.04 20.58 29.95
C LEU A 761 -1.96 21.99 29.35
N GLN A 762 -1.55 22.98 30.13
CA GLN A 762 -1.44 24.36 29.67
C GLN A 762 -0.18 24.61 28.85
N PHE A 763 0.98 24.11 29.30
CA PHE A 763 2.29 24.46 28.76
C PHE A 763 3.07 23.27 28.18
N GLY A 764 2.72 22.03 28.52
CA GLY A 764 3.55 20.86 28.23
C GLY A 764 3.78 20.53 26.76
N GLY A 765 2.86 20.92 25.86
CA GLY A 765 2.98 20.65 24.42
C GLY A 765 4.16 21.36 23.75
N ASP A 766 4.50 22.56 24.22
CA ASP A 766 5.66 23.32 23.74
C ASP A 766 6.37 24.06 24.89
N ILE A 767 6.75 23.28 25.91
CA ILE A 767 7.37 23.83 27.11
C ILE A 767 8.79 24.32 26.79
N SER A 768 9.06 25.59 27.05
CA SER A 768 10.39 26.19 26.91
C SER A 768 11.24 25.97 28.17
N HIS A 769 12.56 26.11 28.03
CA HIS A 769 13.50 26.05 29.16
C HIS A 769 13.11 27.01 30.28
N GLN A 770 12.82 28.26 29.91
CA GLN A 770 12.47 29.30 30.87
C GLN A 770 11.14 28.99 31.54
N ALA A 771 10.13 28.58 30.76
CA ALA A 771 8.83 28.22 31.32
C ALA A 771 8.93 27.03 32.29
N LEU A 772 9.80 26.05 32.01
CA LEU A 772 10.02 24.92 32.91
C LEU A 772 10.63 25.36 34.25
N LEU A 773 11.60 26.26 34.23
CA LEU A 773 12.23 26.82 35.43
C LEU A 773 11.28 27.72 36.23
N ASP A 774 10.37 28.43 35.54
CA ASP A 774 9.38 29.30 36.19
C ASP A 774 8.23 28.49 36.84
N LEU A 775 7.89 27.32 36.28
CA LEU A 775 6.79 26.48 36.75
C LEU A 775 7.19 25.53 37.89
N ILE A 776 8.44 25.06 37.92
CA ILE A 776 8.91 24.06 38.88
C ILE A 776 9.70 24.74 39.98
N GLN A 777 9.30 24.49 41.23
CA GLN A 777 10.00 25.06 42.39
C GLN A 777 11.40 24.41 42.57
N PRO A 778 12.43 25.18 42.99
CA PRO A 778 13.81 24.68 43.12
C PRO A 778 13.94 23.42 44.01
N ASP A 779 13.14 23.33 45.08
CA ASP A 779 13.10 22.19 46.01
C ASP A 779 12.62 20.89 45.34
N GLN A 780 11.79 20.97 44.31
CA GLN A 780 11.32 19.80 43.57
C GLN A 780 12.41 19.21 42.66
N PHE A 781 13.29 20.05 42.11
CA PHE A 781 14.46 19.57 41.38
C PHE A 781 15.43 18.84 42.30
N GLU A 782 15.72 19.40 43.47
CA GLU A 782 16.59 18.79 44.48
C GLU A 782 16.04 17.44 44.97
N THR A 783 14.73 17.39 45.27
CA THR A 783 14.05 16.16 45.75
C THR A 783 14.13 15.03 44.71
N ASN A 784 14.10 15.35 43.42
CA ASN A 784 14.19 14.39 42.32
C ASN A 784 15.64 14.18 41.81
N LYS A 785 16.64 14.71 42.52
CA LYS A 785 18.08 14.62 42.17
C LYS A 785 18.41 15.16 40.78
N VAL A 786 17.73 16.22 40.37
CA VAL A 786 17.98 16.94 39.12
C VAL A 786 18.81 18.19 39.43
N ASP A 787 19.91 18.38 38.72
CA ASP A 787 20.69 19.64 38.77
C ASP A 787 20.05 20.69 37.86
N SER A 788 19.40 21.68 38.47
CA SER A 788 18.70 22.77 37.77
C SER A 788 19.64 23.76 37.07
N ASN A 789 20.93 23.77 37.42
CA ASN A 789 21.93 24.59 36.74
C ASN A 789 22.53 23.88 35.50
N ASN A 790 22.27 22.58 35.35
CA ASN A 790 22.72 21.81 34.20
C ASN A 790 21.72 21.92 33.05
N LYS A 791 22.09 22.70 32.03
CA LYS A 791 21.25 22.94 30.85
C LYS A 791 20.82 21.65 30.14
N THR A 792 21.70 20.65 30.03
CA THR A 792 21.38 19.36 29.39
C THR A 792 20.35 18.57 30.19
N ALA A 793 20.40 18.64 31.53
CA ALA A 793 19.41 17.97 32.38
C ALA A 793 18.02 18.61 32.24
N ILE A 794 17.96 19.95 32.19
CA ILE A 794 16.73 20.71 31.94
C ILE A 794 16.15 20.40 30.54
N GLU A 795 17.00 20.29 29.51
CA GLU A 795 16.58 19.87 28.16
C GLU A 795 15.90 18.49 28.17
N GLN A 796 16.50 17.51 28.87
CA GLN A 796 15.93 16.17 28.97
C GLN A 796 14.58 16.15 29.70
N ILE A 797 14.41 16.99 30.72
CA ILE A 797 13.13 17.10 31.44
C ILE A 797 12.08 17.76 30.56
N ALA A 798 12.43 18.82 29.81
CA ALA A 798 11.50 19.42 28.86
C ALA A 798 11.01 18.40 27.82
N ILE A 799 11.90 17.54 27.30
CA ILE A 799 11.55 16.43 26.41
C ILE A 799 10.63 15.43 27.12
N ALA A 800 10.92 15.05 28.36
CA ALA A 800 10.10 14.13 29.15
C ALA A 800 8.71 14.70 29.44
N VAL A 801 8.59 16.00 29.77
CA VAL A 801 7.32 16.70 29.97
C VAL A 801 6.51 16.75 28.67
N ARG A 802 7.15 17.07 27.54
CA ARG A 802 6.49 17.04 26.22
C ARG A 802 5.98 15.65 25.89
N HIS A 803 6.80 14.62 26.12
CA HIS A 803 6.37 13.23 25.94
C HIS A 803 5.18 12.86 26.84
N LEU A 804 5.23 13.21 28.14
CA LEU A 804 4.12 12.98 29.07
C LEU A 804 2.84 13.71 28.62
N TYR A 805 2.96 14.95 28.14
CA TYR A 805 1.85 15.72 27.58
C TYR A 805 1.18 14.97 26.44
N HIS A 806 1.95 14.54 25.43
CA HIS A 806 1.41 13.79 24.28
C HIS A 806 0.74 12.49 24.71
N ARG A 807 1.34 11.75 25.65
CA ARG A 807 0.74 10.51 26.20
C ARG A 807 -0.57 10.77 26.96
N CYS A 808 -0.71 11.95 27.58
CA CYS A 808 -1.96 12.40 28.21
C CYS A 808 -2.99 12.87 27.18
N VAL A 809 -2.59 13.64 26.17
CA VAL A 809 -3.53 14.36 25.30
C VAL A 809 -3.94 13.55 24.07
N ASP A 810 -2.97 13.09 23.29
CA ASP A 810 -3.18 12.58 21.93
C ASP A 810 -4.11 11.37 21.84
N PRO A 811 -4.05 10.37 22.75
CA PRO A 811 -4.98 9.23 22.70
C PRO A 811 -6.45 9.62 22.99
N GLY A 812 -6.71 10.88 23.34
CA GLY A 812 -8.04 11.45 23.56
C GLY A 812 -8.67 12.02 22.29
N PHE A 813 -7.93 12.12 21.18
CA PHE A 813 -8.45 12.52 19.87
C PHE A 813 -9.19 11.36 19.19
N TYR A 814 -10.26 10.90 19.82
CA TYR A 814 -10.95 9.66 19.45
C TYR A 814 -11.43 9.61 18.00
N ALA A 815 -11.93 10.74 17.47
CA ALA A 815 -12.41 10.80 16.09
C ALA A 815 -11.29 10.50 15.08
N GLN A 816 -10.12 11.11 15.26
CA GLN A 816 -8.95 10.93 14.41
C GLN A 816 -8.49 9.46 14.42
N HIS A 817 -8.37 8.87 15.61
CA HIS A 817 -7.93 7.49 15.75
C HIS A 817 -8.96 6.52 15.17
N LEU A 818 -10.25 6.68 15.47
CA LEU A 818 -11.31 5.87 14.87
C LEU A 818 -11.34 5.97 13.34
N GLN A 819 -11.08 7.16 12.78
CA GLN A 819 -10.97 7.33 11.33
C GLN A 819 -9.81 6.52 10.75
N ASN A 820 -8.66 6.42 11.44
CA ASN A 820 -7.55 5.58 11.01
C ASN A 820 -7.94 4.09 10.99
N TRP A 821 -8.68 3.63 11.99
CA TRP A 821 -9.22 2.26 12.02
C TRP A 821 -10.24 2.02 10.90
N LEU A 822 -11.11 3.00 10.62
CA LEU A 822 -12.13 2.94 9.58
C LEU A 822 -11.57 2.88 8.14
N ARG A 823 -10.28 3.21 7.93
CA ARG A 823 -9.61 3.01 6.64
C ARG A 823 -9.46 1.53 6.29
N TYR A 824 -9.41 0.67 7.30
CA TYR A 824 -9.11 -0.75 7.14
C TYR A 824 -10.27 -1.65 7.58
N PHE A 825 -11.01 -1.26 8.62
CA PHE A 825 -12.13 -2.04 9.16
C PHE A 825 -13.46 -1.32 8.91
N PRO A 826 -14.49 -2.00 8.38
CA PRO A 826 -15.82 -1.43 8.29
C PRO A 826 -16.38 -1.18 9.70
N ALA A 827 -17.22 -0.15 9.82
CA ALA A 827 -17.82 0.23 11.11
C ALA A 827 -18.54 -0.93 11.83
N ALA A 828 -19.15 -1.86 11.07
CA ALA A 828 -19.82 -3.03 11.63
C ALA A 828 -18.89 -4.00 12.38
N GLN A 829 -17.58 -3.95 12.12
CA GLN A 829 -16.57 -4.73 12.84
C GLN A 829 -16.01 -3.99 14.07
N ILE A 830 -16.43 -2.76 14.34
CA ILE A 830 -15.94 -1.95 15.47
C ILE A 830 -17.10 -1.69 16.42
N LEU A 831 -16.94 -2.07 17.70
CA LEU A 831 -17.87 -1.75 18.76
C LEU A 831 -17.31 -0.64 19.65
N PRO A 832 -17.76 0.62 19.51
CA PRO A 832 -17.49 1.66 20.49
C PRO A 832 -18.33 1.42 21.75
N VAL A 833 -17.67 1.35 22.89
CA VAL A 833 -18.25 1.11 24.21
C VAL A 833 -18.04 2.33 25.08
N ASN A 834 -19.11 2.80 25.73
CA ASN A 834 -18.98 3.82 26.77
C ASN A 834 -18.35 3.20 28.02
N ALA A 835 -17.11 3.59 28.33
CA ALA A 835 -16.37 3.11 29.49
C ALA A 835 -17.04 3.47 30.81
N GLU A 836 -17.84 4.54 30.84
CA GLU A 836 -18.60 4.93 32.02
C GLU A 836 -19.73 3.94 32.31
N SER A 837 -20.42 3.47 31.28
CA SER A 837 -21.40 2.38 31.39
C SER A 837 -20.74 1.11 31.92
N LEU A 838 -19.53 0.76 31.46
CA LEU A 838 -18.80 -0.41 31.97
C LEU A 838 -18.45 -0.27 33.48
N ARG A 839 -18.24 0.95 33.95
CA ARG A 839 -17.94 1.24 35.36
C ARG A 839 -19.18 1.16 36.25
N ILE A 840 -20.30 1.73 35.78
CA ILE A 840 -21.55 1.87 36.55
C ILE A 840 -22.41 0.61 36.48
N ASP A 841 -22.52 -0.01 35.31
CA ASP A 841 -23.27 -1.24 35.08
C ASP A 841 -22.58 -2.10 34.01
N PRO A 842 -21.57 -2.89 34.42
CA PRO A 842 -20.85 -3.76 33.50
C PRO A 842 -21.75 -4.85 32.87
N VAL A 843 -22.88 -5.21 33.49
CA VAL A 843 -23.74 -6.30 33.00
C VAL A 843 -24.37 -5.91 31.67
N ILE A 844 -24.90 -4.69 31.56
CA ILE A 844 -25.49 -4.16 30.32
C ILE A 844 -24.45 -4.13 29.19
N VAL A 845 -23.23 -3.65 29.49
CA VAL A 845 -22.15 -3.59 28.50
C VAL A 845 -21.75 -4.98 28.04
N LEU A 846 -21.62 -5.93 28.97
CA LEU A 846 -21.25 -7.29 28.63
C LEU A 846 -22.35 -7.97 27.80
N ASP A 847 -23.63 -7.72 28.06
CA ASP A 847 -24.72 -8.23 27.22
C ASP A 847 -24.67 -7.69 25.78
N VAL A 848 -24.33 -6.41 25.61
CA VAL A 848 -24.10 -5.82 24.28
C VAL A 848 -22.88 -6.41 23.60
N VAL A 849 -21.79 -6.66 24.33
CA VAL A 849 -20.61 -7.35 23.78
C VAL A 849 -20.98 -8.78 23.36
N GLN A 850 -21.77 -9.52 24.14
CA GLN A 850 -22.23 -10.86 23.75
C GLN A 850 -23.08 -10.84 22.46
N ASP A 851 -23.94 -9.82 22.30
CA ASP A 851 -24.72 -9.60 21.07
C ASP A 851 -23.82 -9.30 19.86
N PHE A 852 -22.86 -8.38 20.03
CA PHE A 852 -21.93 -7.97 18.97
C PHE A 852 -21.06 -9.14 18.49
N LEU A 853 -20.64 -9.98 19.41
CA LEU A 853 -19.85 -11.18 19.14
C LEU A 853 -20.70 -12.37 18.65
N ASN A 854 -22.03 -12.22 18.61
CA ASN A 854 -22.99 -13.26 18.22
C ASN A 854 -22.76 -14.59 18.96
N LEU A 855 -22.59 -14.54 20.29
CA LEU A 855 -22.30 -15.72 21.08
C LEU A 855 -23.52 -16.63 21.20
N ASN A 856 -23.37 -17.90 20.79
CA ASN A 856 -24.43 -18.91 20.80
C ASN A 856 -25.06 -19.16 22.19
N ARG A 857 -24.28 -18.98 23.25
CA ARG A 857 -24.73 -19.12 24.64
C ARG A 857 -24.40 -17.84 25.35
N LYS A 858 -25.42 -17.15 25.88
CA LYS A 858 -25.21 -15.99 26.75
C LYS A 858 -24.98 -16.41 28.20
N VAL A 859 -24.07 -15.71 28.86
CA VAL A 859 -23.80 -15.75 30.29
C VAL A 859 -24.54 -14.61 30.96
N ASN A 860 -25.22 -14.92 32.07
CA ASN A 860 -25.80 -13.91 32.93
C ASN A 860 -24.73 -13.36 33.89
N TYR A 861 -24.12 -12.24 33.52
CA TYR A 861 -23.06 -11.62 34.31
C TYR A 861 -23.50 -11.09 35.68
N SER A 862 -24.80 -10.81 35.87
CA SER A 862 -25.33 -10.38 37.18
C SER A 862 -25.18 -11.43 38.27
N ALA A 863 -25.05 -12.71 37.90
CA ALA A 863 -24.78 -13.80 38.82
C ALA A 863 -23.32 -13.82 39.32
N TYR A 864 -22.40 -13.21 38.57
CA TYR A 864 -20.97 -13.23 38.88
C TYR A 864 -20.48 -11.91 39.44
N LEU A 865 -21.09 -10.79 39.07
CA LEU A 865 -20.61 -9.45 39.42
C LEU A 865 -21.44 -8.82 40.54
N GLU A 866 -20.77 -8.08 41.42
CA GLU A 866 -21.37 -7.17 42.39
C GLU A 866 -20.51 -5.93 42.59
N PHE A 867 -21.13 -4.81 42.97
CA PHE A 867 -20.39 -3.59 43.31
C PHE A 867 -19.76 -3.73 44.69
N ASP A 868 -18.46 -3.52 44.80
CA ASP A 868 -17.74 -3.58 46.07
C ASP A 868 -17.52 -2.16 46.61
N GLU A 869 -18.14 -1.85 47.74
CA GLU A 869 -18.10 -0.51 48.35
C GLU A 869 -16.70 -0.06 48.79
N ARG A 870 -15.80 -0.99 49.09
CA ARG A 870 -14.42 -0.66 49.47
C ARG A 870 -13.57 -0.40 48.23
N LYS A 871 -13.75 -1.21 47.19
CA LYS A 871 -13.03 -1.03 45.93
C LYS A 871 -13.57 0.15 45.12
N LYS A 872 -14.86 0.49 45.27
CA LYS A 872 -15.63 1.44 44.44
C LYS A 872 -15.73 1.04 42.97
N PHE A 873 -15.60 -0.25 42.69
CA PHE A 873 -15.76 -0.85 41.37
C PHE A 873 -16.44 -2.22 41.50
N PHE A 874 -16.93 -2.73 40.37
CA PHE A 874 -17.46 -4.10 40.31
C PHE A 874 -16.35 -5.13 40.48
N CYS A 875 -16.64 -6.12 41.31
CA CYS A 875 -15.84 -7.30 41.57
C CYS A 875 -16.69 -8.55 41.37
N LEU A 876 -16.06 -9.72 41.48
CA LEU A 876 -16.80 -10.97 41.52
C LEU A 876 -17.57 -11.13 42.83
N ARG A 877 -18.70 -11.82 42.84
CA ARG A 877 -19.45 -12.19 44.05
C ARG A 877 -18.63 -13.12 44.97
N PRO A 878 -18.91 -13.17 46.28
CA PRO A 878 -18.17 -14.03 47.20
C PRO A 878 -18.31 -15.50 46.76
N GLY A 879 -17.21 -16.26 46.86
CA GLY A 879 -17.15 -17.64 46.36
C GLY A 879 -16.74 -17.78 44.89
N PHE A 880 -16.70 -16.68 44.13
CA PHE A 880 -16.14 -16.66 42.78
C PHE A 880 -14.74 -16.05 42.75
N SER A 881 -13.91 -16.55 41.85
CA SER A 881 -12.61 -15.98 41.52
C SER A 881 -12.44 -15.94 40.01
N PHE A 882 -11.65 -15.00 39.51
CA PHE A 882 -11.38 -14.96 38.08
C PHE A 882 -10.70 -16.27 37.68
N PRO A 883 -11.04 -16.84 36.51
CA PRO A 883 -10.34 -18.02 36.02
C PRO A 883 -8.83 -17.79 36.05
N ARG A 884 -8.07 -18.82 36.43
CA ARG A 884 -6.62 -18.75 36.39
C ARG A 884 -6.19 -18.49 34.94
N TRP A 885 -5.24 -17.59 34.76
CA TRP A 885 -4.70 -17.36 33.42
C TRP A 885 -3.86 -18.58 33.03
N PRO A 886 -3.95 -19.08 31.78
CA PRO A 886 -3.04 -20.11 31.29
C PRO A 886 -1.59 -19.79 31.67
N ASP A 887 -0.91 -20.77 32.27
CA ASP A 887 0.50 -20.70 32.72
C ASP A 887 0.82 -19.63 33.78
N SER A 888 -0.20 -19.04 34.44
CA SER A 888 0.04 -18.02 35.47
C SER A 888 0.11 -18.56 36.89
N HIS A 889 0.97 -17.99 37.74
CA HIS A 889 0.98 -18.19 39.20
C HIS A 889 0.26 -17.05 39.95
N LEU A 890 -0.63 -16.31 39.28
CA LEU A 890 -1.35 -15.20 39.89
C LEU A 890 -2.29 -15.71 41.00
N PRO A 891 -2.35 -15.03 42.15
CA PRO A 891 -3.24 -15.42 43.24
C PRO A 891 -4.70 -15.28 42.81
N ASN A 892 -5.56 -16.18 43.30
CA ASN A 892 -7.01 -16.08 43.09
C ASN A 892 -7.51 -14.82 43.79
N GLN A 893 -7.99 -13.86 43.00
CA GLN A 893 -8.54 -12.60 43.50
C GLN A 893 -9.97 -12.42 43.02
N ARG A 894 -10.80 -11.85 43.90
CA ARG A 894 -12.20 -11.50 43.64
C ARG A 894 -12.34 -10.18 42.88
N CYS A 895 -11.47 -9.22 43.20
CA CYS A 895 -11.41 -7.90 42.58
C CYS A 895 -10.16 -7.78 41.72
N LEU A 896 -10.14 -6.81 40.79
CA LEU A 896 -8.91 -6.43 40.10
C LEU A 896 -7.89 -5.85 41.06
N GLY A 897 -6.61 -6.04 40.75
CA GLY A 897 -5.48 -5.61 41.57
C GLY A 897 -5.44 -4.11 41.89
N ILE A 898 -4.57 -3.75 42.83
CA ILE A 898 -4.46 -2.39 43.40
C ILE A 898 -4.12 -1.34 42.32
N SER A 899 -3.41 -1.74 41.26
CA SER A 899 -3.07 -0.87 40.12
C SER A 899 -4.26 -0.49 39.23
N LYS A 900 -5.43 -1.12 39.40
CA LYS A 900 -6.67 -0.85 38.65
C LYS A 900 -7.70 -0.21 39.60
N GLY A 901 -8.19 0.98 39.25
CA GLY A 901 -9.04 1.77 40.15
C GLY A 901 -8.26 2.38 41.31
N ARG A 902 -7.09 2.99 41.04
CA ARG A 902 -6.29 3.70 42.05
C ARG A 902 -7.11 4.83 42.68
N ILE A 903 -6.94 5.03 43.97
CA ILE A 903 -7.48 6.16 44.71
C ILE A 903 -6.42 7.27 44.65
N TYR A 904 -6.78 8.41 44.09
CA TYR A 904 -5.96 9.62 43.99
C TYR A 904 -6.85 10.84 44.20
N GLU A 905 -6.24 12.00 44.44
CA GLU A 905 -6.99 13.24 44.61
C GLU A 905 -7.91 13.50 43.41
N PRO A 906 -9.21 13.69 43.63
CA PRO A 906 -10.13 13.93 42.53
C PRO A 906 -9.82 15.28 41.88
N LEU A 907 -9.79 15.30 40.55
CA LEU A 907 -9.74 16.55 39.79
C LEU A 907 -10.99 17.37 40.12
N ASP A 908 -10.83 18.67 40.42
CA ASP A 908 -11.98 19.57 40.56
C ASP A 908 -12.69 19.69 39.20
N ARG A 909 -13.76 18.90 39.06
CA ARG A 909 -14.50 18.77 37.81
C ARG A 909 -15.15 20.08 37.40
N THR A 910 -15.61 20.88 38.37
CA THR A 910 -16.33 22.13 38.09
C THR A 910 -15.42 23.18 37.50
N ARG A 911 -14.18 23.25 37.99
CA ARG A 911 -13.20 24.24 37.57
C ARG A 911 -12.45 23.83 36.31
N PHE A 912 -12.03 22.57 36.20
CA PHE A 912 -11.07 22.15 35.17
C PHE A 912 -11.71 21.50 33.95
N VAL A 913 -12.75 20.67 34.10
CA VAL A 913 -13.27 19.86 32.98
C VAL A 913 -13.86 20.72 31.86
N PRO A 914 -14.76 21.70 32.09
CA PRO A 914 -15.32 22.50 31.00
C PRO A 914 -14.25 23.26 30.21
N ARG A 915 -13.30 23.88 30.93
CA ARG A 915 -12.20 24.65 30.36
C ARG A 915 -11.26 23.76 29.54
N LEU A 916 -10.79 22.65 30.10
CA LEU A 916 -9.86 21.75 29.42
C LEU A 916 -10.52 21.03 28.24
N MET A 917 -11.79 20.66 28.37
CA MET A 917 -12.57 20.09 27.27
C MET A 917 -12.60 21.07 26.10
N HIS A 918 -12.98 22.33 26.33
CA HIS A 918 -13.03 23.35 25.28
C HIS A 918 -11.65 23.62 24.65
N LEU A 919 -10.61 23.78 25.47
CA LEU A 919 -9.27 24.16 25.01
C LEU A 919 -8.51 23.07 24.25
N ARG A 920 -8.84 21.79 24.42
CA ARG A 920 -8.06 20.67 23.86
C ARG A 920 -8.88 19.70 23.02
N TRP A 921 -10.07 19.32 23.48
CA TRP A 921 -10.87 18.27 22.83
C TRP A 921 -12.19 18.76 22.22
N GLY A 922 -12.53 20.04 22.33
CA GLY A 922 -13.83 20.58 21.88
C GLY A 922 -14.12 20.26 20.42
N TYR A 923 -13.19 20.59 19.53
CA TYR A 923 -13.31 20.26 18.10
C TYR A 923 -13.28 18.74 17.84
N SER A 924 -12.37 18.01 18.47
CA SER A 924 -12.25 16.55 18.28
C SER A 924 -13.49 15.79 18.78
N ASN A 925 -14.17 16.27 19.81
CA ASN A 925 -15.40 15.66 20.33
C ASN A 925 -16.59 15.97 19.44
N GLU A 926 -16.68 17.18 18.88
CA GLU A 926 -17.69 17.49 17.89
C GLU A 926 -17.52 16.62 16.63
N ASP A 927 -16.27 16.39 16.18
CA ASP A 927 -15.99 15.45 15.10
C ASP A 927 -16.34 13.99 15.48
N LEU A 928 -16.12 13.59 16.73
CA LEU A 928 -16.54 12.28 17.23
C LEU A 928 -18.06 12.15 17.21
N ARG A 929 -18.79 13.16 17.67
CA ARG A 929 -20.26 13.19 17.68
C ARG A 929 -20.82 13.05 16.26
N ARG A 930 -20.25 13.78 15.29
CA ARG A 930 -20.59 13.66 13.86
C ARG A 930 -20.28 12.28 13.32
N LEU A 931 -19.10 11.73 13.63
CA LEU A 931 -18.68 10.41 13.16
C LEU A 931 -19.61 9.30 13.69
N LEU A 932 -19.94 9.33 14.98
CA LEU A 932 -20.89 8.41 15.60
C LEU A 932 -22.30 8.59 15.01
N GLY A 933 -22.73 9.83 14.77
CA GLY A 933 -24.05 10.14 14.20
C GLY A 933 -24.20 9.73 12.73
N ALA A 934 -23.13 9.85 11.95
CA ALA A 934 -23.07 9.41 10.55
C ALA A 934 -22.97 7.87 10.41
N THR A 935 -22.81 7.14 11.52
CA THR A 935 -22.61 5.68 11.52
C THR A 935 -23.76 4.98 12.27
N PRO A 936 -24.88 4.65 11.59
CA PRO A 936 -26.10 4.18 12.24
C PRO A 936 -25.91 2.96 13.16
N ILE A 937 -25.03 2.02 12.78
CA ILE A 937 -24.76 0.82 13.57
C ILE A 937 -24.12 1.12 14.93
N TRP A 938 -23.26 2.15 15.02
CA TRP A 938 -22.65 2.56 16.28
C TRP A 938 -23.66 3.22 17.21
N ARG A 939 -24.52 4.11 16.67
CA ARG A 939 -25.63 4.68 17.43
C ARG A 939 -26.55 3.58 17.98
N TRP A 940 -26.86 2.57 17.17
CA TRP A 940 -27.69 1.45 17.60
C TRP A 940 -27.09 0.69 18.80
N TRP A 941 -25.79 0.38 18.76
CA TRP A 941 -25.10 -0.25 19.88
C TRP A 941 -25.07 0.61 21.14
N MET A 942 -24.81 1.91 21.01
CA MET A 942 -24.82 2.84 22.15
C MET A 942 -26.20 2.94 22.80
N ASN A 943 -27.26 3.03 21.99
CA ASN A 943 -28.63 3.03 22.49
C ASN A 943 -28.96 1.78 23.31
N LYS A 944 -28.48 0.60 22.89
CA LYS A 944 -28.62 -0.64 23.67
C LYS A 944 -27.92 -0.60 25.03
N MET A 945 -26.88 0.22 25.19
CA MET A 945 -26.19 0.46 26.46
C MET A 945 -26.86 1.56 27.31
N GLY A 946 -28.01 2.09 26.88
CA GLY A 946 -28.81 3.07 27.62
C GLY A 946 -28.45 4.54 27.34
N THR A 947 -27.62 4.83 26.34
CA THR A 947 -27.21 6.21 26.03
C THR A 947 -27.13 6.45 24.52
N GLU A 948 -27.73 7.50 23.98
CA GLU A 948 -27.52 7.88 22.57
C GLU A 948 -26.09 8.40 22.35
N TYR A 949 -25.61 9.21 23.29
CA TYR A 949 -24.23 9.65 23.42
C TYR A 949 -23.83 9.68 24.91
N PRO A 950 -22.56 9.48 25.28
CA PRO A 950 -22.10 9.69 26.65
C PRO A 950 -22.26 11.15 27.10
N ASP A 951 -22.62 11.42 28.36
CA ASP A 951 -22.85 12.80 28.87
C ASP A 951 -21.70 13.79 28.66
N TRP A 952 -20.46 13.30 28.54
CA TRP A 952 -19.29 14.13 28.33
C TRP A 952 -19.09 14.53 26.85
N LEU A 953 -19.76 13.85 25.93
CA LEU A 953 -19.69 14.03 24.49
C LEU A 953 -20.84 14.90 24.02
#